data_AF-A0A7L1L346-F1
#
_entry.id   AF-A0A7L1L346-F1
#
_cell.length_a   1.000
_cell.length_b   1.000
_cell.length_c   1.000
_cell.angle_alpha   90.00
_cell.angle_beta   90.00
_cell.angle_gamma   90.00
#
_symmetry.space_group_name_H-M   'P 1'
#
loop_
_entity.id
_entity.type
_entity.pdbx_description
1 polymer ?
#
loop_
_entity_poly.entity_id
_entity_poly.type
_entity_poly.pdbx_seq_one_letter_code
_entity_poly.pdbx_strand_id
1 'polypeptide(L)'
;GADCGFPSAESVTCHGDRMEVEFSGELGNYSWHVCVVDVSGEEMVSCNYTVDYERLFLSVPFVNCTSLEHGQHQLSLRLMVNDTVGEEKNITYSTHCNTVHADEIITPFFAGPTNCTKDFMAVTFPRLISSFSDEHMVPAALMAWTLSIDDGTRIHQLSLGQAMQQGYNFLADGHNLIFQVAFTATGVVSYKHNDKVLYTVALKITYGPPENKLTVESRMLCAPGPATCNATHLTVAIPAFPGTLMAVGIEDKTISMDQLQENGIALDTKRGVKLHFSRGVLKSRLHGESCSGLQSYVSSLKLSFHFHGETVTMVMHPECPCDQHAPIAAVCTQDGYMDFEILADSTTPPLDLDALRLRDPACRPASKSSLNDRVWFHVPLNGCGTRYWFDGEKIVYENEVRALWADLPLHRISRDSELRLTVLCSFSNGDASLSIRVDNHPPLASSVNQGPLSLVLLSYPEGSYRQPYRDDQYPIVRYLRQPIFLEVQVLNRNDPNLHLVLDDCWATASQDPSSFPQWNIVVDGCEYDLDSYRTVFHPVGRSVSYANYRQRLEVKTFAFVSGDKALPGLVYFHCSVLICDRFQPDSPLCMTRCPRPSRRKRESGMPGVNSAVVSLWGPVLLVPEGWPAIQGSTPFSKEVWAGITMTAVGILSLVATMLLFLALLKCLKRRASMVNVVC
;
A
#
# COMPACT_ATOMS: atom_id res chain seq x y z
N GLY A 1 40.48 43.13 55.39
CA GLY A 1 39.78 41.87 55.14
C GLY A 1 38.36 42.21 54.79
N ALA A 2 38.05 42.20 53.50
CA ALA A 2 36.69 42.27 53.00
C ALA A 2 36.43 40.91 52.38
N ASP A 3 35.54 40.13 53.00
CA ASP A 3 34.92 38.97 52.37
C ASP A 3 34.23 39.47 51.09
N CYS A 4 34.84 39.20 49.93
CA CYS A 4 34.12 39.30 48.67
C CYS A 4 33.09 38.18 48.68
N GLY A 5 31.82 38.54 48.92
CA GLY A 5 30.69 37.63 48.84
C GLY A 5 30.71 36.89 47.51
N PHE A 6 30.78 35.57 47.58
CA PHE A 6 30.76 34.70 46.41
C PHE A 6 29.34 34.65 45.83
N PRO A 7 29.19 34.41 44.52
CA PRO A 7 27.88 34.37 43.91
C PRO A 7 27.10 33.14 44.40
N SER A 8 26.09 33.39 45.21
CA SER A 8 25.13 32.38 45.68
C SER A 8 24.01 32.20 44.65
N ALA A 9 23.24 31.11 44.73
CA ALA A 9 21.93 31.09 44.07
C ALA A 9 21.09 32.25 44.61
N GLU A 10 20.44 32.97 43.72
CA GLU A 10 19.78 34.25 43.98
C GLU A 10 18.32 34.03 44.40
N SER A 11 17.66 33.06 43.76
CA SER A 11 16.29 32.67 44.09
C SER A 11 16.03 31.21 43.77
N VAL A 12 15.07 30.61 44.47
CA VAL A 12 14.61 29.24 44.24
C VAL A 12 13.10 29.23 44.19
N THR A 13 12.57 28.76 43.07
CA THR A 13 11.14 28.67 42.80
C THR A 13 10.71 27.21 42.79
N CYS A 14 9.78 26.85 43.69
CA CYS A 14 9.27 25.49 43.81
C CYS A 14 7.97 25.37 43.00
N HIS A 15 7.96 24.50 41.99
CA HIS A 15 6.76 24.12 41.25
C HIS A 15 6.24 22.78 41.78
N GLY A 16 5.08 22.30 41.30
CA GLY A 16 4.47 21.06 41.81
C GLY A 16 5.26 19.78 41.52
N ASP A 17 6.04 19.76 40.43
CA ASP A 17 6.77 18.59 39.92
C ASP A 17 8.30 18.82 39.81
N ARG A 18 8.77 20.06 39.95
CA ARG A 18 10.16 20.46 39.73
C ARG A 18 10.56 21.70 40.54
N MET A 19 11.87 21.91 40.63
CA MET A 19 12.52 23.03 41.30
C MET A 19 13.30 23.84 40.27
N GLU A 20 13.12 25.16 40.28
CA GLU A 20 13.89 26.09 39.45
C GLU A 20 14.82 26.91 40.34
N VAL A 21 16.12 26.89 40.04
CA VAL A 21 17.17 27.59 40.77
C VAL A 21 17.74 28.67 39.86
N GLU A 22 17.69 29.92 40.31
CA GLU A 22 18.28 31.07 39.63
C GLU A 22 19.66 31.35 40.23
N PHE A 23 20.68 31.46 39.38
CA PHE A 23 22.03 31.81 39.79
C PHE A 23 22.28 33.31 39.66
N SER A 24 23.09 33.86 40.57
CA SER A 24 23.42 35.28 40.56
C SER A 24 23.95 35.76 39.21
N GLY A 25 23.49 36.94 38.77
CA GLY A 25 23.96 37.60 37.53
C GLY A 25 25.48 37.78 37.43
N GLU A 26 26.22 37.71 38.54
CA GLU A 26 27.68 37.74 38.55
C GLU A 26 28.31 36.48 37.90
N LEU A 27 27.61 35.33 37.87
CA LEU A 27 28.07 34.11 37.16
C LEU A 27 28.19 34.32 35.64
N GLY A 28 27.39 35.22 35.06
CA GLY A 28 27.44 35.50 33.62
C GLY A 28 28.81 36.01 33.14
N ASN A 29 29.65 36.49 34.06
CA ASN A 29 31.00 36.97 33.76
C ASN A 29 32.08 35.88 33.79
N TYR A 30 31.74 34.64 34.19
CA TYR A 30 32.68 33.53 34.33
C TYR A 30 32.25 32.31 33.50
N SER A 31 33.18 31.44 33.12
CA SER A 31 32.83 30.12 32.58
C SER A 31 32.54 29.15 33.71
N TRP A 32 31.32 28.63 33.78
CA TRP A 32 30.86 27.78 34.88
C TRP A 32 30.11 26.54 34.40
N HIS A 33 30.14 25.49 35.22
CA HIS A 33 29.40 24.24 35.03
C HIS A 33 28.70 23.85 36.32
N VAL A 34 27.54 23.20 36.22
CA VAL A 34 26.78 22.71 37.39
C VAL A 34 26.39 21.25 37.22
N CYS A 35 26.58 20.48 38.29
CA CYS A 35 26.17 19.08 38.38
C CYS A 35 25.31 18.86 39.63
N VAL A 36 24.29 18.02 39.52
CA VAL A 36 23.49 17.58 40.67
C VAL A 36 24.26 16.48 41.39
N VAL A 37 24.44 16.62 42.70
CA VAL A 37 25.19 15.68 43.52
C VAL A 37 24.32 15.10 44.62
N ASP A 38 24.61 13.88 45.05
CA ASP A 38 23.94 13.25 46.17
C ASP A 38 24.48 13.77 47.52
N VAL A 39 23.97 13.22 48.62
CA VAL A 39 24.40 13.57 49.99
C VAL A 39 25.86 13.20 50.28
N SER A 40 26.48 12.33 49.48
CA SER A 40 27.89 11.94 49.57
C SER A 40 28.81 12.82 48.70
N GLY A 41 28.23 13.69 47.86
CA GLY A 41 28.95 14.53 46.92
C GLY A 41 29.32 13.82 45.62
N GLU A 42 28.73 12.67 45.31
CA GLU A 42 28.87 12.02 44.02
C GLU A 42 27.81 12.53 43.03
N GLU A 43 28.16 12.60 41.75
CA GLU A 43 27.25 13.09 40.72
C GLU A 43 26.09 12.12 40.48
N MET A 44 24.87 12.64 40.50
CA MET A 44 23.65 11.86 40.31
C MET A 44 23.36 11.64 38.83
N VAL A 45 23.92 10.56 38.27
CA VAL A 45 23.79 10.21 36.84
C VAL A 45 22.33 9.91 36.42
N SER A 46 21.46 9.56 37.37
CA SER A 46 20.03 9.31 37.14
C SER A 46 19.16 10.58 37.09
N CYS A 47 19.75 11.75 37.36
CA CYS A 47 19.03 13.01 37.38
C CYS A 47 19.03 13.68 36.00
N ASN A 48 17.83 13.90 35.44
CA ASN A 48 17.67 14.56 34.15
C ASN A 48 17.30 16.03 34.34
N TYR A 49 18.30 16.87 34.60
CA TYR A 49 18.15 18.31 34.81
C TYR A 49 18.51 19.11 33.56
N THR A 50 18.00 20.34 33.46
CA THR A 50 18.30 21.26 32.34
C THR A 50 18.86 22.58 32.85
N VAL A 51 19.95 23.04 32.22
CA VAL A 51 20.61 24.32 32.54
C VAL A 51 20.40 25.30 31.39
N ASP A 52 19.90 26.49 31.68
CA ASP A 52 19.85 27.63 30.77
C ASP A 52 20.99 28.60 31.15
N TYR A 53 22.08 28.55 30.38
CA TYR A 53 23.27 29.38 30.61
C TYR A 53 23.05 30.86 30.26
N GLU A 54 22.09 31.18 29.39
CA GLU A 54 21.80 32.58 29.00
C GLU A 54 21.00 33.30 30.08
N ARG A 55 20.02 32.58 30.66
CA ARG A 55 19.17 33.12 31.73
C ARG A 55 19.71 32.83 33.13
N LEU A 56 20.76 32.01 33.25
CA LEU A 56 21.35 31.56 34.51
C LEU A 56 20.36 30.78 35.40
N PHE A 57 19.54 29.92 34.78
CA PHE A 57 18.58 29.06 35.50
C PHE A 57 18.94 27.58 35.38
N LEU A 58 18.57 26.83 36.42
CA LEU A 58 18.61 25.38 36.46
C LEU A 58 17.21 24.84 36.81
N SER A 59 16.67 23.97 35.98
CA SER A 59 15.40 23.26 36.23
C SER A 59 15.68 21.80 36.56
N VAL A 60 15.21 21.35 37.72
CA VAL A 60 15.46 20.02 38.27
C VAL A 60 14.15 19.36 38.70
N PRO A 61 13.78 18.18 38.17
CA PRO A 61 12.59 17.46 38.63
C PRO A 61 12.80 16.92 40.05
N PHE A 62 11.73 16.80 40.86
CA PHE A 62 11.90 16.23 42.22
C PHE A 62 12.28 14.74 42.18
N VAL A 63 11.68 13.99 41.24
CA VAL A 63 11.90 12.57 41.06
C VAL A 63 13.33 12.30 40.58
N ASN A 64 14.05 11.44 41.30
CA ASN A 64 15.43 10.99 41.01
C ASN A 64 16.55 12.04 41.16
N CYS A 65 16.24 13.29 41.50
CA CYS A 65 17.25 14.37 41.64
C CYS A 65 17.30 15.01 43.03
N THR A 66 16.34 14.73 43.91
CA THR A 66 16.26 15.34 45.25
C THR A 66 16.15 14.26 46.32
N SER A 67 16.72 14.52 47.50
CA SER A 67 16.51 13.68 48.69
C SER A 67 15.36 14.25 49.52
N LEU A 68 14.46 13.37 49.96
CA LEU A 68 13.36 13.78 50.84
C LEU A 68 13.84 13.68 52.29
N GLU A 69 14.11 14.82 52.92
CA GLU A 69 14.48 14.90 54.34
C GLU A 69 13.43 15.72 55.10
N HIS A 70 12.86 15.16 56.17
CA HIS A 70 11.89 15.85 57.04
C HIS A 70 10.67 16.48 56.31
N GLY A 71 10.25 15.93 55.17
CA GLY A 71 9.14 16.46 54.36
C GLY A 71 9.54 17.65 53.47
N GLN A 72 10.83 17.86 53.23
CA GLN A 72 11.34 18.83 52.26
C GLN A 72 12.15 18.10 51.19
N HIS A 73 11.98 18.49 49.94
CA HIS A 73 12.84 18.05 48.85
C HIS A 73 14.13 18.86 48.90
N GLN A 74 15.24 18.21 49.25
CA GLN A 74 16.56 18.82 49.29
C GLN A 74 17.33 18.50 48.01
N LEU A 75 17.90 19.54 47.41
CA LEU A 75 18.71 19.49 46.21
C LEU A 75 20.12 19.97 46.54
N SER A 76 21.12 19.16 46.18
CA SER A 76 22.53 19.50 46.31
C SER A 76 23.16 19.63 44.93
N LEU A 77 23.86 20.73 44.71
CA LEU A 77 24.47 21.12 43.45
C LEU A 77 25.96 21.37 43.65
N ARG A 78 26.79 20.97 42.69
CA ARG A 78 28.19 21.35 42.63
C ARG A 78 28.39 22.29 41.45
N LEU A 79 28.73 23.54 41.76
CA LEU A 79 29.10 24.57 40.82
C LEU A 79 30.62 24.60 40.66
N MET A 80 31.10 24.50 39.43
CA MET A 80 32.51 24.59 39.07
C MET A 80 32.69 25.89 38.29
N VAL A 81 33.43 26.85 38.86
CA VAL A 81 33.66 28.17 38.25
C VAL A 81 35.14 28.32 37.94
N ASN A 82 35.44 28.65 36.68
CA ASN A 82 36.79 28.97 36.24
C ASN A 82 36.98 30.48 36.26
N ASP A 83 37.82 30.95 37.17
CA ASP A 83 38.24 32.35 37.19
C ASP A 83 39.27 32.61 36.08
N THR A 84 39.34 33.86 35.63
CA THR A 84 40.30 34.43 34.68
C THR A 84 41.77 34.23 35.06
N VAL A 85 42.06 33.81 36.30
CA VAL A 85 43.41 33.49 36.82
C VAL A 85 43.76 31.99 36.69
N GLY A 86 42.82 31.15 36.25
CA GLY A 86 43.07 29.72 35.97
C GLY A 86 42.98 28.77 37.18
N GLU A 87 42.43 29.22 38.31
CA GLU A 87 42.07 28.33 39.43
C GLU A 87 40.63 27.83 39.28
N GLU A 88 40.46 26.52 39.18
CA GLU A 88 39.16 25.83 39.28
C GLU A 88 38.66 25.87 40.73
N LYS A 89 37.52 26.54 40.96
CA LYS A 89 36.85 26.55 42.28
C LYS A 89 35.54 25.78 42.22
N ASN A 90 35.43 24.78 43.09
CA ASN A 90 34.24 23.95 43.22
C ASN A 90 33.47 24.36 44.47
N ILE A 91 32.26 24.88 44.27
CA ILE A 91 31.35 25.32 45.34
C ILE A 91 30.17 24.36 45.37
N THR A 92 29.86 23.79 46.53
CA THR A 92 28.66 22.97 46.70
C THR A 92 27.56 23.81 47.32
N TYR A 93 26.40 23.86 46.68
CA TYR A 93 25.22 24.62 47.08
C TYR A 93 24.07 23.66 47.40
N SER A 94 23.44 23.82 48.55
CA SER A 94 22.26 23.05 48.94
C SER A 94 21.05 23.95 49.06
N THR A 95 19.95 23.57 48.46
CA THR A 95 18.67 24.27 48.58
C THR A 95 17.54 23.28 48.85
N HIS A 96 16.43 23.77 49.38
CA HIS A 96 15.28 22.97 49.77
C HIS A 96 13.98 23.59 49.27
N CYS A 97 13.04 22.73 48.88
CA CYS A 97 11.65 23.07 48.65
C CYS A 97 10.79 22.42 49.74
N ASN A 98 9.96 23.23 50.41
CA ASN A 98 8.89 22.69 51.24
C ASN A 98 7.92 21.92 50.36
N THR A 99 7.50 20.72 50.78
CA THR A 99 6.29 20.13 50.21
C THR A 99 5.18 21.15 50.39
N VAL A 100 4.65 21.67 49.28
CA VAL A 100 3.45 22.50 49.31
C VAL A 100 2.37 21.66 49.98
N HIS A 101 2.00 22.03 51.22
CA HIS A 101 0.77 21.51 51.82
C HIS A 101 -0.36 21.84 50.86
N ALA A 102 -1.29 20.90 50.70
CA ALA A 102 -2.36 20.87 49.71
C ALA A 102 -3.43 21.97 49.91
N ASP A 103 -3.00 23.21 50.06
CA ASP A 103 -3.80 24.42 50.18
C ASP A 103 -3.26 25.46 49.17
N GLU A 104 -3.29 25.13 47.89
CA GLU A 104 -3.51 26.08 46.80
C GLU A 104 -3.62 25.34 45.47
N ILE A 105 -4.83 25.39 44.89
CA ILE A 105 -5.19 24.94 43.54
C ILE A 105 -4.80 23.48 43.26
N ILE A 106 -5.67 22.58 43.72
CA ILE A 106 -5.79 21.23 43.16
C ILE A 106 -6.00 21.38 41.64
N THR A 107 -4.93 21.18 40.87
CA THR A 107 -5.01 20.78 39.47
C THR A 107 -6.03 19.66 39.37
N PRO A 108 -6.93 19.66 38.36
CA PRO A 108 -8.06 18.74 38.34
C PRO A 108 -7.51 17.33 38.49
N PHE A 109 -7.88 16.66 39.59
CA PHE A 109 -7.62 15.24 39.81
C PHE A 109 -7.92 14.54 38.49
N PHE A 110 -6.88 14.03 37.81
CA PHE A 110 -7.05 13.41 36.51
C PHE A 110 -8.08 12.28 36.67
N ALA A 111 -9.28 12.57 36.21
CA ALA A 111 -10.32 11.59 36.06
C ALA A 111 -9.78 10.57 35.04
N GLY A 112 -9.76 9.29 35.39
CA GLY A 112 -9.39 8.24 34.46
C GLY A 112 -10.25 8.31 33.18
N PRO A 113 -9.89 7.60 32.11
CA PRO A 113 -10.68 7.63 30.90
C PRO A 113 -12.09 7.07 31.18
N THR A 114 -13.11 7.65 30.54
CA THR A 114 -14.51 7.24 30.74
C THR A 114 -14.70 5.83 30.17
N ASN A 115 -15.04 4.86 31.02
CA ASN A 115 -15.33 3.50 30.60
C ASN A 115 -16.79 3.39 30.16
N CYS A 116 -16.99 3.00 28.90
CA CYS A 116 -18.30 2.85 28.29
C CYS A 116 -18.83 1.42 28.40
N THR A 117 -20.02 1.28 28.99
CA THR A 117 -20.78 0.03 28.97
C THR A 117 -22.05 0.18 28.15
N LYS A 118 -22.87 -0.87 28.09
CA LYS A 118 -24.14 -0.86 27.37
C LYS A 118 -25.19 0.08 27.99
N ASP A 119 -25.17 0.26 29.31
CA ASP A 119 -26.25 0.91 30.06
C ASP A 119 -25.81 2.14 30.87
N PHE A 120 -24.52 2.27 31.17
CA PHE A 120 -23.96 3.39 31.93
C PHE A 120 -22.54 3.75 31.48
N MET A 121 -22.09 4.94 31.86
CA MET A 121 -20.70 5.38 31.75
C MET A 121 -20.06 5.49 33.14
N ALA A 122 -18.78 5.17 33.26
CA ALA A 122 -18.09 5.21 34.53
C ALA A 122 -16.72 5.90 34.45
N VAL A 123 -16.34 6.61 35.50
CA VAL A 123 -15.01 7.20 35.64
C VAL A 123 -14.42 6.81 36.98
N THR A 124 -13.11 6.60 37.00
CA THR A 124 -12.37 6.17 38.18
C THR A 124 -11.44 7.27 38.62
N PHE A 125 -11.44 7.55 39.92
CA PHE A 125 -10.51 8.46 40.57
C PHE A 125 -9.64 7.69 41.56
N PRO A 126 -8.32 7.88 41.55
CA PRO A 126 -7.45 7.33 42.59
C PRO A 126 -7.80 7.95 43.94
N ARG A 127 -7.90 7.13 45.00
CA ARG A 127 -8.24 7.57 46.36
C ARG A 127 -7.12 8.42 46.95
N LEU A 128 -7.27 9.73 46.82
CA LEU A 128 -6.85 10.73 47.81
C LEU A 128 -8.06 11.34 48.52
N ILE A 129 -9.24 10.75 48.31
CA ILE A 129 -10.54 11.20 48.80
C ILE A 129 -11.02 10.22 49.88
N SER A 130 -11.30 10.72 51.09
CA SER A 130 -11.79 9.93 52.23
C SER A 130 -13.06 9.13 51.88
N SER A 131 -13.17 7.91 52.40
CA SER A 131 -14.25 6.95 52.11
C SER A 131 -15.65 7.54 52.34
N PHE A 132 -16.62 7.22 51.48
CA PHE A 132 -18.05 7.53 51.65
C PHE A 132 -18.73 6.85 52.86
N SER A 133 -17.95 6.19 53.72
CA SER A 133 -18.44 5.28 54.77
C SER A 133 -18.33 5.82 56.19
N ASP A 134 -17.63 6.93 56.42
CA ASP A 134 -17.49 7.50 57.77
C ASP A 134 -18.63 8.45 58.09
N GLU A 135 -19.81 7.87 58.30
CA GLU A 135 -20.97 8.56 58.86
C GLU A 135 -21.06 8.39 60.40
N HIS A 136 -19.92 8.28 61.08
CA HIS A 136 -19.92 8.15 62.54
C HIS A 136 -19.09 9.25 63.23
N MET A 137 -19.85 10.12 63.91
CA MET A 137 -19.50 11.02 65.02
C MET A 137 -18.93 12.42 64.73
N VAL A 138 -19.58 13.24 63.90
CA VAL A 138 -19.53 14.73 63.99
C VAL A 138 -20.89 15.30 63.49
N PRO A 139 -21.43 16.44 63.99
CA PRO A 139 -22.78 16.88 63.63
C PRO A 139 -23.00 16.98 62.11
N ALA A 140 -24.04 16.29 61.63
CA ALA A 140 -24.35 15.94 60.25
C ALA A 140 -24.66 17.10 59.26
N ALA A 141 -24.20 18.33 59.54
CA ALA A 141 -24.48 19.50 58.70
C ALA A 141 -23.24 20.12 58.01
N LEU A 142 -22.01 19.72 58.38
CA LEU A 142 -20.78 20.41 57.93
C LEU A 142 -19.89 19.63 56.96
N MET A 143 -20.12 18.32 56.78
CA MET A 143 -19.28 17.44 55.96
C MET A 143 -20.18 16.62 55.01
N ALA A 144 -20.75 17.25 53.98
CA ALA A 144 -21.65 16.59 53.04
C ALA A 144 -21.13 16.68 51.60
N TRP A 145 -21.06 15.54 50.93
CA TRP A 145 -20.79 15.46 49.50
C TRP A 145 -21.92 16.13 48.71
N THR A 146 -21.58 17.14 47.91
CA THR A 146 -22.53 17.79 47.01
C THR A 146 -22.11 17.55 45.57
N LEU A 147 -22.98 16.91 44.80
CA LEU A 147 -22.82 16.71 43.37
C LEU A 147 -23.50 17.86 42.62
N SER A 148 -22.73 18.60 41.84
CA SER A 148 -23.22 19.61 40.90
C SER A 148 -23.15 19.04 39.48
N ILE A 149 -24.28 18.98 38.80
CA ILE A 149 -24.38 18.48 37.42
C ILE A 149 -24.70 19.66 36.52
N ASP A 150 -23.86 19.92 35.53
CA ASP A 150 -24.11 20.95 34.52
C ASP A 150 -24.78 20.31 33.29
N ASP A 151 -26.05 20.65 33.06
CA ASP A 151 -26.81 20.19 31.89
C ASP A 151 -26.66 21.11 30.66
N GLY A 152 -25.80 22.13 30.76
CA GLY A 152 -25.57 23.16 29.74
C GLY A 152 -26.55 24.34 29.80
N THR A 153 -27.63 24.23 30.58
CA THR A 153 -28.63 25.30 30.79
C THR A 153 -28.80 25.68 32.26
N ARG A 154 -28.59 24.74 33.19
CA ARG A 154 -28.70 24.89 34.65
C ARG A 154 -27.73 23.94 35.35
N ILE A 155 -27.27 24.36 36.52
CA ILE A 155 -26.47 23.52 37.41
C ILE A 155 -27.42 22.91 38.46
N HIS A 156 -27.59 21.59 38.44
CA HIS A 156 -28.36 20.85 39.44
C HIS A 156 -27.43 20.49 40.60
N GLN A 157 -27.73 21.00 41.80
CA GLN A 157 -27.03 20.60 43.02
C GLN A 157 -27.84 19.53 43.75
N LEU A 158 -27.25 18.35 43.93
CA LEU A 158 -27.87 17.20 44.56
C LEU A 158 -27.01 16.72 45.72
N SER A 159 -27.66 16.27 46.80
CA SER A 159 -26.98 15.45 47.81
C SER A 159 -26.68 14.06 47.25
N LEU A 160 -25.73 13.34 47.84
CA LEU A 160 -25.35 11.99 47.39
C LEU A 160 -26.58 11.04 47.29
N GLY A 161 -27.45 11.06 48.30
CA GLY A 161 -28.67 10.24 48.30
C GLY A 161 -29.68 10.65 47.21
N GLN A 162 -29.82 11.94 46.92
CA GLN A 162 -30.65 12.42 45.81
C GLN A 162 -30.06 12.05 44.46
N ALA A 163 -28.73 12.12 44.31
CA ALA A 163 -28.03 11.72 43.11
C ALA A 163 -28.24 10.22 42.82
N MET A 164 -28.20 9.36 43.85
CA MET A 164 -28.50 7.93 43.72
C MET A 164 -29.91 7.64 43.21
N GLN A 165 -30.90 8.42 43.65
CA GLN A 165 -32.27 8.31 43.13
C GLN A 165 -32.42 8.83 41.69
N GLN A 166 -31.47 9.64 41.21
CA GLN A 166 -31.46 10.24 39.87
C GLN A 166 -30.50 9.56 38.90
N GLY A 167 -30.02 8.34 39.21
CA GLY A 167 -29.25 7.50 38.29
C GLY A 167 -27.72 7.62 38.42
N TYR A 168 -27.22 8.21 39.51
CA TYR A 168 -25.79 8.30 39.82
C TYR A 168 -25.40 7.28 40.89
N ASN A 169 -24.43 6.40 40.63
CA ASN A 169 -23.97 5.43 41.61
C ASN A 169 -22.50 5.65 41.96
N PHE A 170 -22.16 5.40 43.22
CA PHE A 170 -20.85 5.71 43.80
C PHE A 170 -20.29 4.43 44.42
N LEU A 171 -19.23 3.89 43.84
CA LEU A 171 -18.59 2.66 44.30
C LEU A 171 -17.17 2.96 44.78
N ALA A 172 -16.74 2.29 45.84
CA ALA A 172 -15.38 2.37 46.35
C ALA A 172 -14.72 1.00 46.24
N ASP A 173 -13.60 0.92 45.52
CA ASP A 173 -12.80 -0.29 45.34
C ASP A 173 -11.40 -0.05 45.91
N GLY A 174 -11.25 -0.21 47.24
CA GLY A 174 -9.98 -0.16 47.99
C GLY A 174 -9.16 1.13 47.84
N HIS A 175 -8.52 1.30 46.68
CA HIS A 175 -7.69 2.43 46.26
C HIS A 175 -8.36 3.36 45.24
N ASN A 176 -9.59 3.08 44.78
CA ASN A 176 -10.26 3.84 43.73
C ASN A 176 -11.71 4.20 44.10
N LEU A 177 -12.17 5.37 43.66
CA LEU A 177 -13.58 5.77 43.66
C LEU A 177 -14.12 5.73 42.23
N ILE A 178 -15.19 4.98 42.01
CA ILE A 178 -15.81 4.78 40.71
C ILE A 178 -17.17 5.48 40.71
N PHE A 179 -17.32 6.46 39.83
CA PHE A 179 -18.58 7.16 39.59
C PHE A 179 -19.26 6.55 38.38
N GLN A 180 -20.44 5.98 38.56
CA GLN A 180 -21.25 5.43 37.48
C GLN A 180 -22.44 6.35 37.22
N VAL A 181 -22.67 6.68 35.95
CA VAL A 181 -23.78 7.52 35.52
C VAL A 181 -24.61 6.75 34.51
N ALA A 182 -25.87 6.48 34.84
CA ALA A 182 -26.80 5.87 33.90
C ALA A 182 -27.07 6.82 32.72
N PHE A 183 -27.26 6.28 31.51
CA PHE A 183 -27.57 7.13 30.34
C PHE A 183 -28.93 7.86 30.45
N THR A 184 -29.78 7.44 31.39
CA THR A 184 -31.07 8.06 31.72
C THR A 184 -30.98 9.03 32.91
N ALA A 185 -29.79 9.28 33.45
CA ALA A 185 -29.62 10.15 34.61
C ALA A 185 -29.86 11.63 34.27
N THR A 186 -30.28 12.40 35.28
CA THR A 186 -30.53 13.84 35.13
C THR A 186 -29.26 14.59 34.72
N GLY A 187 -29.33 15.43 33.69
CA GLY A 187 -28.20 16.23 33.21
C GLY A 187 -27.27 15.53 32.21
N VAL A 188 -27.55 14.28 31.84
CA VAL A 188 -26.89 13.63 30.70
C VAL A 188 -27.46 14.19 29.39
N VAL A 189 -26.59 14.76 28.56
CA VAL A 189 -26.91 15.27 27.22
C VAL A 189 -26.64 14.17 26.19
N SER A 190 -27.51 14.01 25.20
CA SER A 190 -27.34 13.00 24.14
C SER A 190 -27.36 13.61 22.73
N TYR A 191 -26.41 13.22 21.90
CA TYR A 191 -26.31 13.56 20.48
C TYR A 191 -26.66 12.32 19.65
N LYS A 192 -27.66 12.40 18.76
CA LYS A 192 -28.20 11.25 18.02
C LYS A 192 -28.09 11.43 16.52
N HIS A 193 -27.64 10.40 15.81
CA HIS A 193 -27.61 10.36 14.34
C HIS A 193 -27.59 8.92 13.83
N ASN A 194 -28.52 8.53 12.93
CA ASN A 194 -28.62 7.20 12.30
C ASN A 194 -28.45 6.02 13.29
N ASP A 195 -29.30 5.96 14.32
CA ASP A 195 -29.29 4.93 15.38
C ASP A 195 -28.00 4.86 16.22
N LYS A 196 -27.08 5.82 16.07
CA LYS A 196 -25.93 6.03 16.95
C LYS A 196 -26.23 7.16 17.91
N VAL A 197 -25.82 6.98 19.16
CA VAL A 197 -25.99 7.95 20.23
C VAL A 197 -24.66 8.15 20.95
N LEU A 198 -24.36 9.40 21.24
CA LEU A 198 -23.26 9.81 22.10
C LEU A 198 -23.84 10.52 23.31
N TYR A 199 -23.42 10.13 24.50
CA TYR A 199 -23.83 10.70 25.78
C TYR A 199 -22.68 11.51 26.38
N THR A 200 -23.00 12.65 26.97
CA THR A 200 -22.05 13.52 27.67
C THR A 200 -22.62 14.00 28.99
N VAL A 201 -21.78 14.13 30.01
CA VAL A 201 -22.16 14.76 31.27
C VAL A 201 -20.95 15.47 31.88
N ALA A 202 -21.17 16.63 32.48
CA ALA A 202 -20.17 17.35 33.25
C ALA A 202 -20.56 17.32 34.72
N LEU A 203 -19.64 16.81 35.54
CA LEU A 203 -19.83 16.60 36.97
C LEU A 203 -18.82 17.44 37.72
N LYS A 204 -19.31 18.14 38.74
CA LYS A 204 -18.49 18.86 39.71
C LYS A 204 -18.88 18.40 41.10
N ILE A 205 -17.94 17.78 41.79
CA ILE A 205 -18.16 17.22 43.11
C ILE A 205 -17.44 18.10 44.11
N THR A 206 -18.11 18.43 45.22
CA THR A 206 -17.52 19.20 46.30
C THR A 206 -17.64 18.46 47.62
N TYR A 207 -16.55 18.45 48.39
CA TYR A 207 -16.48 17.84 49.72
C TYR A 207 -15.82 18.78 50.71
N GLY A 208 -16.37 18.83 51.91
CA GLY A 208 -15.83 19.63 53.01
C GLY A 208 -16.60 20.93 53.30
N PRO A 209 -16.21 21.64 54.36
CA PRO A 209 -16.84 22.87 54.81
C PRO A 209 -16.63 24.01 53.81
N PRO A 210 -17.47 25.06 53.79
CA PRO A 210 -17.39 26.17 52.83
C PRO A 210 -16.02 26.83 52.71
N GLU A 211 -15.26 26.84 53.80
CA GLU A 211 -13.94 27.46 53.89
C GLU A 211 -12.84 26.61 53.23
N ASN A 212 -12.93 25.27 53.32
CA ASN A 212 -11.97 24.31 52.75
C ASN A 212 -12.71 23.24 51.93
N LYS A 213 -13.15 23.61 50.72
CA LYS A 213 -13.85 22.69 49.80
C LYS A 213 -12.89 22.00 48.85
N LEU A 214 -12.77 20.69 48.98
CA LEU A 214 -12.21 19.84 47.92
C LEU A 214 -13.18 19.83 46.74
N THR A 215 -12.73 20.24 45.56
CA THR A 215 -13.54 20.23 44.34
C THR A 215 -12.90 19.32 43.30
N VAL A 216 -13.71 18.42 42.72
CA VAL A 216 -13.29 17.53 41.63
C VAL A 216 -14.23 17.74 40.45
N GLU A 217 -13.67 18.06 39.29
CA GLU A 217 -14.42 18.27 38.05
C GLU A 217 -14.07 17.18 37.06
N SER A 218 -15.08 16.63 36.38
CA SER A 218 -14.89 15.61 35.36
C SER A 218 -15.96 15.71 34.29
N ARG A 219 -15.53 15.57 33.04
CA ARG A 219 -16.39 15.54 31.87
C ARG A 219 -16.33 14.15 31.26
N MET A 220 -17.48 13.49 31.19
CA MET A 220 -17.59 12.13 30.69
C MET A 220 -18.19 12.13 29.30
N LEU A 221 -17.66 11.28 28.43
CA LEU A 221 -18.06 11.10 27.04
C LEU A 221 -18.26 9.62 26.78
N CYS A 222 -19.39 9.22 26.20
CA CYS A 222 -19.62 7.80 25.93
C CYS A 222 -20.50 7.49 24.72
N ALA A 223 -20.03 6.60 23.86
CA ALA A 223 -20.75 6.11 22.68
C ALA A 223 -21.00 4.59 22.80
N PRO A 224 -22.14 4.15 23.36
CA PRO A 224 -22.43 2.73 23.59
C PRO A 224 -22.94 1.98 22.34
N GLY A 225 -23.17 2.69 21.22
CA GLY A 225 -23.77 2.11 20.02
C GLY A 225 -22.95 0.94 19.44
N PRO A 226 -23.60 -0.10 18.90
CA PRO A 226 -22.89 -1.28 18.39
C PRO A 226 -21.95 -0.91 17.24
N ALA A 227 -20.81 -1.57 17.13
CA ALA A 227 -19.97 -1.44 15.95
C ALA A 227 -20.67 -2.09 14.75
N THR A 228 -20.51 -1.50 13.56
CA THR A 228 -21.04 -2.09 12.32
C THR A 228 -19.91 -2.76 11.58
N CYS A 229 -20.05 -4.05 11.31
CA CYS A 229 -19.02 -4.83 10.65
C CYS A 229 -19.42 -5.18 9.23
N ASN A 230 -18.46 -5.08 8.31
CA ASN A 230 -18.57 -5.52 6.93
C ASN A 230 -17.44 -6.54 6.67
N ALA A 231 -17.46 -7.25 5.55
CA ALA A 231 -16.49 -8.29 5.19
C ALA A 231 -15.01 -7.82 5.26
N THR A 232 -14.77 -6.53 5.06
CA THR A 232 -13.43 -5.93 4.98
C THR A 232 -13.00 -5.13 6.22
N HIS A 233 -13.93 -4.59 7.00
CA HIS A 233 -13.62 -3.64 8.08
C HIS A 233 -14.72 -3.54 9.14
N LEU A 234 -14.33 -3.20 10.36
CA LEU A 234 -15.21 -2.80 11.47
C LEU A 234 -15.32 -1.28 11.47
N THR A 235 -16.54 -0.75 11.62
CA THR A 235 -16.78 0.70 11.68
C THR A 235 -17.33 1.11 13.04
N VAL A 236 -16.66 2.07 13.67
CA VAL A 236 -17.15 2.81 14.84
C VAL A 236 -17.59 4.19 14.36
N ALA A 237 -18.83 4.56 14.66
CA ALA A 237 -19.41 5.83 14.23
C ALA A 237 -19.90 6.64 15.43
N ILE A 238 -19.39 7.85 15.58
CA ILE A 238 -19.73 8.82 16.61
C ILE A 238 -20.48 9.97 15.92
N PRO A 239 -21.71 10.29 16.34
CA PRO A 239 -22.47 11.41 15.83
C PRO A 239 -21.70 12.74 15.88
N ALA A 240 -22.04 13.69 15.02
CA ALA A 240 -21.46 15.03 15.07
C ALA A 240 -21.81 15.70 16.41
N PHE A 241 -20.78 16.15 17.13
CA PHE A 241 -20.88 16.86 18.40
C PHE A 241 -19.73 17.90 18.48
N PRO A 242 -19.79 18.88 19.40
CA PRO A 242 -18.83 19.98 19.46
C PRO A 242 -17.45 19.58 20.06
N GLY A 243 -16.91 18.43 19.68
CA GLY A 243 -15.58 17.96 20.08
C GLY A 243 -14.73 17.52 18.89
N THR A 244 -13.41 17.71 18.99
CA THR A 244 -12.44 17.38 17.93
C THR A 244 -11.63 16.16 18.35
N LEU A 245 -11.60 15.10 17.53
CA LEU A 245 -10.78 13.90 17.80
C LEU A 245 -9.29 14.26 17.69
N MET A 246 -8.53 14.00 18.76
CA MET A 246 -7.11 14.32 18.87
C MET A 246 -6.20 13.09 18.76
N ALA A 247 -6.64 11.95 19.30
CA ALA A 247 -5.85 10.72 19.28
C ALA A 247 -6.74 9.48 19.33
N VAL A 248 -6.22 8.38 18.76
CA VAL A 248 -6.83 7.05 18.81
C VAL A 248 -5.82 6.09 19.42
N GLY A 249 -6.19 5.40 20.49
CA GLY A 249 -5.39 4.37 21.12
C GLY A 249 -6.04 3.00 21.00
N ILE A 250 -5.24 1.97 20.77
CA ILE A 250 -5.66 0.57 20.82
C ILE A 250 -4.78 -0.12 21.87
N GLU A 251 -5.40 -0.66 22.92
CA GLU A 251 -4.70 -1.23 24.08
C GLU A 251 -3.75 -0.18 24.71
N ASP A 252 -2.44 -0.42 24.72
CA ASP A 252 -1.43 0.48 25.27
C ASP A 252 -0.72 1.33 24.21
N LYS A 253 -1.10 1.19 22.94
CA LYS A 253 -0.52 1.95 21.83
C LYS A 253 -1.38 3.15 21.47
N THR A 254 -0.86 4.35 21.70
CA THR A 254 -1.47 5.60 21.21
C THR A 254 -0.99 5.87 19.78
N ILE A 255 -1.93 6.08 18.85
CA ILE A 255 -1.67 6.31 17.43
C ILE A 255 -1.98 7.78 17.13
N SER A 256 -1.00 8.50 16.57
CA SER A 256 -1.20 9.87 16.10
C SER A 256 -2.11 9.89 14.87
N MET A 257 -2.82 10.99 14.66
CA MET A 257 -3.77 11.16 13.55
C MET A 257 -3.11 10.93 12.17
N ASP A 258 -1.84 11.29 12.01
CA ASP A 258 -1.09 11.13 10.75
C ASP A 258 -0.73 9.66 10.44
N GLN A 259 -0.70 8.79 11.46
CA GLN A 259 -0.28 7.39 11.35
C GLN A 259 -1.46 6.40 11.29
N LEU A 260 -2.71 6.90 11.30
CA LEU A 260 -3.90 6.04 11.35
C LEU A 260 -3.96 5.08 10.16
N GLN A 261 -3.68 5.58 8.94
CA GLN A 261 -3.78 4.79 7.72
C GLN A 261 -2.73 3.67 7.65
N GLU A 262 -1.50 3.94 8.10
CA GLU A 262 -0.43 2.93 8.20
C GLU A 262 -0.77 1.83 9.22
N ASN A 263 -1.50 2.17 10.27
CA ASN A 263 -2.00 1.22 11.26
C ASN A 263 -3.35 0.60 10.87
N GLY A 264 -3.78 0.72 9.60
CA GLY A 264 -4.97 0.08 9.07
C GLY A 264 -6.29 0.67 9.58
N ILE A 265 -6.29 1.95 9.96
CA ILE A 265 -7.45 2.71 10.44
C ILE A 265 -7.73 3.86 9.46
N ALA A 266 -8.89 3.88 8.81
CA ALA A 266 -9.32 5.01 8.00
C ALA A 266 -10.31 5.89 8.77
N LEU A 267 -10.16 7.21 8.66
CA LEU A 267 -10.96 8.20 9.37
C LEU A 267 -11.79 9.05 8.39
N ASP A 268 -13.09 9.15 8.63
CA ASP A 268 -14.01 10.08 7.97
C ASP A 268 -14.67 11.01 8.99
N THR A 269 -14.46 12.33 8.84
CA THR A 269 -14.96 13.37 9.74
C THR A 269 -16.11 14.21 9.15
N LYS A 270 -16.61 13.89 7.95
CA LYS A 270 -17.57 14.76 7.21
C LYS A 270 -18.94 14.91 7.89
N ARG A 271 -19.39 13.91 8.65
CA ARG A 271 -20.71 13.87 9.31
C ARG A 271 -20.58 13.26 10.73
N GLY A 272 -19.68 13.82 11.52
CA GLY A 272 -19.21 13.21 12.77
C GLY A 272 -17.99 12.33 12.52
N VAL A 273 -17.55 11.59 13.52
CA VAL A 273 -16.32 10.79 13.47
C VAL A 273 -16.65 9.35 13.13
N LYS A 274 -16.13 8.85 12.01
CA LYS A 274 -16.21 7.44 11.62
C LYS A 274 -14.81 6.86 11.50
N LEU A 275 -14.55 5.80 12.26
CA LEU A 275 -13.31 5.06 12.24
C LEU A 275 -13.55 3.69 11.62
N HIS A 276 -12.82 3.38 10.55
CA HIS A 276 -12.86 2.11 9.84
C HIS A 276 -11.59 1.31 10.14
N PHE A 277 -11.72 0.27 10.94
CA PHE A 277 -10.64 -0.63 11.31
C PHE A 277 -10.59 -1.80 10.33
N SER A 278 -9.49 -1.93 9.60
CA SER A 278 -9.27 -3.06 8.69
C SER A 278 -9.25 -4.39 9.45
N ARG A 279 -9.64 -5.47 8.77
CA ARG A 279 -9.73 -6.82 9.37
C ARG A 279 -8.41 -7.31 10.00
N GLY A 280 -7.26 -6.88 9.46
CA GLY A 280 -5.95 -7.25 10.01
C GLY A 280 -5.64 -6.70 11.41
N VAL A 281 -6.40 -5.70 11.87
CA VAL A 281 -6.23 -5.06 13.20
C VAL A 281 -7.19 -5.66 14.23
N LEU A 282 -8.21 -6.42 13.79
CA LEU A 282 -9.24 -6.96 14.68
C LEU A 282 -8.75 -8.23 15.38
N LYS A 283 -9.10 -8.36 16.67
CA LYS A 283 -8.96 -9.62 17.41
C LYS A 283 -10.23 -10.46 17.24
N SER A 284 -10.13 -11.75 17.51
CA SER A 284 -11.24 -12.68 17.37
C SER A 284 -11.34 -13.64 18.56
N ARG A 285 -12.57 -13.96 18.99
CA ARG A 285 -12.86 -14.89 20.10
C ARG A 285 -14.09 -15.75 19.82
N LEU A 286 -14.15 -16.94 20.43
CA LEU A 286 -15.34 -17.80 20.47
C LEU A 286 -16.14 -17.45 21.74
N HIS A 287 -17.37 -16.97 21.59
CA HIS A 287 -18.22 -16.63 22.74
C HIS A 287 -19.12 -17.82 23.11
N GLY A 288 -18.84 -18.44 24.26
CA GLY A 288 -19.65 -19.55 24.80
C GLY A 288 -21.06 -19.11 25.22
N GLU A 289 -22.01 -20.03 25.04
CA GLU A 289 -23.46 -19.99 25.39
C GLU A 289 -24.44 -19.22 24.49
N SER A 290 -24.04 -18.24 23.66
CA SER A 290 -25.00 -17.50 22.80
C SER A 290 -24.64 -17.43 21.31
N CYS A 291 -23.40 -17.71 20.90
CA CYS A 291 -22.99 -17.72 19.50
C CYS A 291 -22.17 -18.96 19.12
N SER A 292 -22.50 -19.57 17.97
CA SER A 292 -21.74 -20.67 17.38
C SER A 292 -20.63 -20.22 16.41
N GLY A 293 -20.28 -18.92 16.37
CA GLY A 293 -19.36 -18.33 15.39
C GLY A 293 -18.24 -17.47 16.00
N LEU A 294 -17.31 -17.00 15.16
CA LEU A 294 -16.15 -16.20 15.54
C LEU A 294 -16.53 -14.71 15.70
N GLN A 295 -16.45 -14.18 16.91
CA GLN A 295 -16.74 -12.76 17.19
C GLN A 295 -15.47 -11.93 17.00
N SER A 296 -15.48 -11.01 16.02
CA SER A 296 -14.39 -10.04 15.82
C SER A 296 -14.62 -8.79 16.68
N TYR A 297 -13.56 -8.26 17.27
CA TYR A 297 -13.62 -7.11 18.18
C TYR A 297 -12.31 -6.32 18.19
N VAL A 298 -12.36 -5.07 18.66
CA VAL A 298 -11.15 -4.30 19.01
C VAL A 298 -11.01 -4.30 20.52
N SER A 299 -9.84 -4.71 21.01
CA SER A 299 -9.53 -4.68 22.44
C SER A 299 -9.23 -3.25 22.88
N SER A 300 -9.99 -2.75 23.85
CA SER A 300 -9.81 -1.46 24.50
C SER A 300 -9.47 -0.30 23.54
N LEU A 301 -10.49 0.19 22.82
CA LEU A 301 -10.37 1.34 21.95
C LEU A 301 -10.47 2.62 22.78
N LYS A 302 -9.37 3.38 22.87
CA LYS A 302 -9.28 4.67 23.57
C LYS A 302 -9.42 5.81 22.56
N LEU A 303 -10.37 6.71 22.76
CA LEU A 303 -10.59 7.88 21.89
C LEU A 303 -10.50 9.16 22.71
N SER A 304 -9.60 10.06 22.34
CA SER A 304 -9.37 11.32 23.04
C SER A 304 -9.87 12.49 22.20
N PHE A 305 -10.74 13.30 22.78
CA PHE A 305 -11.36 14.45 22.15
C PHE A 305 -11.01 15.74 22.88
N HIS A 306 -10.78 16.82 22.14
CA HIS A 306 -10.77 18.16 22.69
C HIS A 306 -12.21 18.69 22.74
N PHE A 307 -12.73 18.96 23.94
CA PHE A 307 -14.13 19.36 24.17
C PHE A 307 -14.22 20.37 25.32
N HIS A 308 -14.85 21.54 25.09
CA HIS A 308 -14.94 22.64 26.07
C HIS A 308 -13.60 23.09 26.69
N GLY A 309 -12.51 23.04 25.92
CA GLY A 309 -11.18 23.46 26.38
C GLY A 309 -10.39 22.38 27.13
N GLU A 310 -10.97 21.20 27.33
CA GLU A 310 -10.36 20.07 28.04
C GLU A 310 -10.15 18.89 27.09
N THR A 311 -9.20 18.01 27.42
CA THR A 311 -9.02 16.73 26.69
C THR A 311 -9.77 15.63 27.44
N VAL A 312 -10.84 15.13 26.82
CA VAL A 312 -11.69 14.07 27.37
C VAL A 312 -11.41 12.77 26.65
N THR A 313 -11.12 11.70 27.40
CA THR A 313 -10.84 10.38 26.83
C THR A 313 -11.94 9.38 27.21
N MET A 314 -12.39 8.60 26.24
CA MET A 314 -13.31 7.48 26.44
C MET A 314 -12.69 6.16 26.01
N VAL A 315 -13.02 5.09 26.72
CA VAL A 315 -12.65 3.71 26.39
C VAL A 315 -13.89 2.93 26.05
N MET A 316 -13.87 2.26 24.90
CA MET A 316 -14.94 1.38 24.46
C MET A 316 -14.40 0.05 23.94
N HIS A 317 -15.25 -0.97 23.98
CA HIS A 317 -14.92 -2.32 23.52
C HIS A 317 -15.87 -2.66 22.37
N PRO A 318 -15.58 -2.20 21.14
CA PRO A 318 -16.47 -2.41 20.00
C PRO A 318 -16.41 -3.87 19.56
N GLU A 319 -17.59 -4.49 19.49
CA GLU A 319 -17.75 -5.89 19.10
C GLU A 319 -18.68 -6.00 17.88
N CYS A 320 -18.34 -6.90 16.96
CA CYS A 320 -19.22 -7.24 15.85
C CYS A 320 -20.41 -8.08 16.32
N PRO A 321 -21.61 -7.89 15.75
CA PRO A 321 -22.69 -8.87 15.86
C PRO A 321 -22.22 -10.23 15.33
N CYS A 322 -22.63 -11.32 15.97
CA CYS A 322 -22.33 -12.65 15.48
C CYS A 322 -23.05 -12.90 14.16
N ASP A 323 -22.29 -13.04 13.08
CA ASP A 323 -22.82 -13.46 11.80
C ASP A 323 -22.87 -15.00 11.77
N GLN A 324 -24.05 -15.58 11.52
CA GLN A 324 -24.22 -17.04 11.44
C GLN A 324 -23.54 -17.66 10.20
N HIS A 325 -22.89 -16.84 9.36
CA HIS A 325 -22.21 -17.26 8.13
C HIS A 325 -20.71 -16.91 8.06
N ALA A 326 -20.01 -16.78 9.20
CA ALA A 326 -18.55 -16.56 9.22
C ALA A 326 -17.73 -17.85 9.43
N PRO A 327 -16.57 -18.05 8.75
CA PRO A 327 -16.05 -19.36 8.34
C PRO A 327 -14.91 -19.93 9.22
N ILE A 328 -14.68 -21.25 9.08
CA ILE A 328 -13.64 -22.10 9.71
C ILE A 328 -13.59 -21.95 11.24
N ALA A 329 -14.59 -22.51 11.93
CA ALA A 329 -14.46 -22.75 13.35
C ALA A 329 -13.40 -23.83 13.56
N ALA A 330 -12.33 -23.51 14.29
CA ALA A 330 -11.38 -24.49 14.76
C ALA A 330 -11.29 -24.42 16.29
N VAL A 331 -11.33 -25.58 16.95
CA VAL A 331 -11.41 -25.74 18.40
C VAL A 331 -10.37 -26.76 18.83
N CYS A 332 -9.62 -26.45 19.91
CA CYS A 332 -8.76 -27.41 20.58
C CYS A 332 -9.51 -27.96 21.78
N THR A 333 -9.76 -29.26 21.82
CA THR A 333 -10.41 -29.88 22.97
C THR A 333 -9.39 -30.20 24.05
N GLN A 334 -9.80 -30.09 25.31
CA GLN A 334 -8.97 -30.55 26.45
C GLN A 334 -8.73 -32.07 26.39
N ASP A 335 -9.56 -32.81 25.65
CA ASP A 335 -9.44 -34.24 25.37
C ASP A 335 -8.32 -34.59 24.37
N GLY A 336 -7.62 -33.60 23.83
CA GLY A 336 -6.42 -33.81 23.01
C GLY A 336 -6.69 -33.89 21.51
N TYR A 337 -7.67 -33.14 21.01
CA TYR A 337 -8.02 -33.07 19.58
C TYR A 337 -8.06 -31.64 19.04
N MET A 338 -7.85 -31.52 17.74
CA MET A 338 -8.09 -30.32 16.93
C MET A 338 -9.30 -30.58 16.04
N ASP A 339 -10.38 -29.86 16.28
CA ASP A 339 -11.60 -29.93 15.49
C ASP A 339 -11.69 -28.70 14.62
N PHE A 340 -11.86 -28.85 13.30
CA PHE A 340 -12.04 -27.69 12.43
C PHE A 340 -12.87 -27.96 11.18
N GLU A 341 -13.52 -26.92 10.68
CA GLU A 341 -14.38 -26.99 9.48
C GLU A 341 -13.75 -26.26 8.29
N ILE A 342 -13.84 -26.83 7.08
CA ILE A 342 -13.44 -26.16 5.83
C ILE A 342 -14.65 -26.05 4.90
N LEU A 343 -14.92 -24.85 4.39
CA LEU A 343 -15.98 -24.60 3.41
C LEU A 343 -15.43 -24.63 1.98
N ALA A 344 -16.24 -25.10 1.04
CA ALA A 344 -15.88 -25.13 -0.37
C ALA A 344 -15.71 -23.71 -0.96
N ASP A 345 -16.43 -22.73 -0.47
CA ASP A 345 -16.35 -21.32 -0.90
C ASP A 345 -15.24 -20.51 -0.20
N SER A 346 -14.39 -21.16 0.59
CA SER A 346 -13.22 -20.51 1.23
C SER A 346 -12.22 -19.94 0.21
N THR A 347 -12.24 -20.44 -1.03
CA THR A 347 -11.40 -19.99 -2.14
C THR A 347 -12.23 -19.65 -3.37
N THR A 348 -11.67 -18.83 -4.25
CA THR A 348 -12.21 -18.58 -5.60
C THR A 348 -11.17 -19.01 -6.63
N PRO A 349 -11.41 -20.06 -7.45
CA PRO A 349 -12.63 -20.89 -7.53
C PRO A 349 -12.88 -21.79 -6.30
N PRO A 350 -14.10 -22.35 -6.14
CA PRO A 350 -14.45 -23.20 -5.01
C PRO A 350 -13.52 -24.41 -4.87
N LEU A 351 -13.14 -24.70 -3.64
CA LEU A 351 -12.24 -25.78 -3.25
C LEU A 351 -12.88 -27.13 -3.51
N ASP A 352 -12.12 -28.02 -4.17
CA ASP A 352 -12.48 -29.44 -4.22
C ASP A 352 -12.21 -30.07 -2.84
N LEU A 353 -13.29 -30.29 -2.08
CA LEU A 353 -13.21 -30.87 -0.74
C LEU A 353 -12.67 -32.31 -0.74
N ASP A 354 -12.72 -33.03 -1.87
CA ASP A 354 -12.19 -34.39 -1.97
C ASP A 354 -10.65 -34.39 -2.12
N ALA A 355 -10.07 -33.28 -2.58
CA ALA A 355 -8.62 -33.09 -2.73
C ALA A 355 -7.90 -32.73 -1.42
N LEU A 356 -8.63 -32.48 -0.32
CA LEU A 356 -8.06 -32.05 0.95
C LEU A 356 -7.38 -33.19 1.70
N ARG A 357 -6.10 -33.02 2.05
CA ARG A 357 -5.29 -33.97 2.81
C ARG A 357 -4.60 -33.27 3.98
N LEU A 358 -4.52 -33.95 5.13
CA LEU A 358 -3.67 -33.51 6.26
C LEU A 358 -2.19 -33.77 5.97
N ARG A 359 -1.29 -33.33 6.86
CA ARG A 359 0.15 -33.65 6.81
C ARG A 359 0.40 -35.15 6.67
N ASP A 360 -0.38 -35.97 7.37
CA ASP A 360 -0.44 -37.41 7.15
C ASP A 360 -1.59 -37.76 6.19
N PRO A 361 -1.30 -38.27 4.97
CA PRO A 361 -2.33 -38.61 3.99
C PRO A 361 -3.20 -39.81 4.41
N ALA A 362 -2.80 -40.58 5.42
CA ALA A 362 -3.64 -41.65 5.98
C ALA A 362 -4.85 -41.09 6.73
N CYS A 363 -4.75 -39.87 7.26
CA CYS A 363 -5.84 -39.23 7.98
C CYS A 363 -6.85 -38.61 7.02
N ARG A 364 -8.11 -39.04 7.17
CA ARG A 364 -9.23 -38.58 6.36
C ARG A 364 -10.10 -37.60 7.15
N PRO A 365 -10.90 -36.77 6.47
CA PRO A 365 -11.89 -35.95 7.15
C PRO A 365 -12.90 -36.81 7.92
N ALA A 366 -13.38 -36.29 9.06
CA ALA A 366 -14.29 -36.99 9.95
C ALA A 366 -15.70 -37.12 9.36
N SER A 367 -16.19 -36.06 8.72
CA SER A 367 -17.48 -36.05 8.05
C SER A 367 -17.52 -35.00 6.93
N LYS A 368 -18.44 -35.18 5.98
CA LYS A 368 -18.69 -34.27 4.86
C LYS A 368 -20.17 -33.97 4.79
N SER A 369 -20.54 -32.73 4.46
CA SER A 369 -21.95 -32.37 4.29
C SER A 369 -22.56 -33.04 3.05
N SER A 370 -23.84 -33.38 3.15
CA SER A 370 -24.63 -33.94 2.04
C SER A 370 -24.67 -33.06 0.78
N LEU A 371 -24.46 -31.75 0.94
CA LEU A 371 -24.44 -30.77 -0.16
C LEU A 371 -23.02 -30.53 -0.72
N ASN A 372 -21.99 -31.22 -0.19
CA ASN A 372 -20.58 -31.01 -0.54
C ASN A 372 -20.10 -29.55 -0.40
N ASP A 373 -20.73 -28.77 0.50
CA ASP A 373 -20.40 -27.38 0.78
C ASP A 373 -19.37 -27.21 1.91
N ARG A 374 -19.22 -28.24 2.76
CA ARG A 374 -18.35 -28.21 3.96
C ARG A 374 -17.82 -29.59 4.33
N VAL A 375 -16.67 -29.61 5.01
CA VAL A 375 -16.02 -30.80 5.55
C VAL A 375 -15.50 -30.53 6.96
N TRP A 376 -15.60 -31.53 7.84
CA TRP A 376 -15.12 -31.46 9.22
C TRP A 376 -13.92 -32.38 9.44
N PHE A 377 -12.91 -31.88 10.14
CA PHE A 377 -11.74 -32.62 10.56
C PHE A 377 -11.74 -32.78 12.08
N HIS A 378 -11.40 -33.98 12.54
CA HIS A 378 -11.20 -34.33 13.94
C HIS A 378 -9.81 -34.96 14.04
N VAL A 379 -8.83 -34.18 14.49
CA VAL A 379 -7.40 -34.53 14.37
C VAL A 379 -6.78 -34.71 15.75
N PRO A 380 -6.21 -35.88 16.08
CA PRO A 380 -5.54 -36.07 17.37
C PRO A 380 -4.24 -35.24 17.45
N LEU A 381 -4.00 -34.60 18.59
CA LEU A 381 -2.79 -33.79 18.83
C LEU A 381 -1.49 -34.61 18.75
N ASN A 382 -1.57 -35.93 19.02
CA ASN A 382 -0.44 -36.86 18.99
C ASN A 382 -0.36 -37.70 17.70
N GLY A 383 -1.19 -37.42 16.69
CA GLY A 383 -1.28 -38.21 15.46
C GLY A 383 -1.43 -37.34 14.21
N CYS A 384 -1.70 -37.98 13.07
CA CYS A 384 -1.97 -37.30 11.79
C CYS A 384 -0.91 -36.28 11.32
N GLY A 385 0.36 -36.49 11.72
CA GLY A 385 1.46 -35.59 11.39
C GLY A 385 1.45 -34.26 12.14
N THR A 386 0.66 -34.14 13.22
CA THR A 386 0.67 -32.97 14.11
C THR A 386 2.06 -32.81 14.74
N ARG A 387 2.62 -31.60 14.68
CA ARG A 387 3.89 -31.23 15.31
C ARG A 387 3.61 -30.44 16.58
N TYR A 388 4.54 -30.45 17.53
CA TYR A 388 4.42 -29.60 18.70
C TYR A 388 5.76 -29.02 19.12
N TRP A 389 5.72 -27.88 19.79
CA TRP A 389 6.86 -27.23 20.42
C TRP A 389 6.43 -26.43 21.64
N PHE A 390 7.39 -26.09 22.49
CA PHE A 390 7.19 -25.18 23.62
C PHE A 390 7.59 -23.76 23.21
N ASP A 391 6.75 -22.78 23.51
CA ASP A 391 7.00 -21.36 23.27
C ASP A 391 6.78 -20.60 24.59
N GLY A 392 7.81 -20.53 25.42
CA GLY A 392 7.69 -20.06 26.81
C GLY A 392 6.95 -21.07 27.70
N GLU A 393 5.88 -20.63 28.37
CA GLU A 393 5.04 -21.47 29.24
C GLU A 393 3.87 -22.17 28.50
N LYS A 394 3.71 -21.93 27.19
CA LYS A 394 2.66 -22.54 26.37
C LYS A 394 3.21 -23.66 25.49
N ILE A 395 2.43 -24.73 25.33
CA ILE A 395 2.67 -25.77 24.33
C ILE A 395 1.83 -25.49 23.10
N VAL A 396 2.45 -25.50 21.93
CA VAL A 396 1.81 -25.22 20.65
C VAL A 396 1.84 -26.47 19.80
N TYR A 397 0.69 -26.86 19.27
CA TYR A 397 0.52 -27.94 18.31
C TYR A 397 0.13 -27.38 16.95
N GLU A 398 0.71 -27.92 15.88
CA GLU A 398 0.52 -27.49 14.51
C GLU A 398 0.13 -28.66 13.61
N ASN A 399 -0.98 -28.52 12.88
CA ASN A 399 -1.29 -29.39 11.75
C ASN A 399 -1.56 -28.54 10.50
N GLU A 400 -1.46 -29.15 9.33
CA GLU A 400 -1.59 -28.47 8.05
C GLU A 400 -2.47 -29.30 7.10
N VAL A 401 -3.40 -28.62 6.44
CA VAL A 401 -4.26 -29.17 5.39
C VAL A 401 -3.82 -28.61 4.05
N ARG A 402 -3.63 -29.51 3.08
CA ARG A 402 -3.26 -29.18 1.71
C ARG A 402 -4.36 -29.62 0.76
N ALA A 403 -4.65 -28.80 -0.23
CA ALA A 403 -5.42 -29.20 -1.40
C ALA A 403 -4.45 -29.54 -2.53
N LEU A 404 -4.15 -30.83 -2.68
CA LEU A 404 -3.32 -31.32 -3.78
C LEU A 404 -4.24 -31.73 -4.94
N TRP A 405 -4.13 -31.06 -6.08
CA TRP A 405 -4.84 -31.52 -7.27
C TRP A 405 -4.22 -32.82 -7.79
N ALA A 406 -5.09 -33.78 -8.13
CA ALA A 406 -4.70 -34.97 -8.87
C ALA A 406 -4.02 -34.56 -10.18
N ASP A 407 -2.92 -35.20 -10.51
CA ASP A 407 -2.07 -34.93 -11.68
C ASP A 407 -2.91 -34.75 -12.96
N LEU A 408 -3.17 -33.49 -13.33
CA LEU A 408 -3.79 -33.16 -14.60
C LEU A 408 -2.77 -33.51 -15.72
N PRO A 409 -3.23 -34.06 -16.86
CA PRO A 409 -2.34 -34.36 -17.98
C PRO A 409 -1.59 -33.10 -18.43
N LEU A 410 -0.34 -33.30 -18.89
CA LEU A 410 0.72 -32.33 -19.26
C LEU A 410 0.34 -31.16 -20.20
N HIS A 411 -0.93 -30.92 -20.49
CA HIS A 411 -1.42 -29.89 -21.42
C HIS A 411 -2.47 -28.92 -20.81
N ARG A 412 -2.70 -28.95 -19.50
CA ARG A 412 -3.55 -27.97 -18.82
C ARG A 412 -2.71 -27.13 -17.85
N ILE A 413 -2.56 -25.84 -18.14
CA ILE A 413 -1.97 -24.89 -17.19
C ILE A 413 -3.00 -24.65 -16.09
N SER A 414 -2.73 -25.14 -14.88
CA SER A 414 -3.48 -24.75 -13.69
C SER A 414 -3.08 -23.33 -13.28
N ARG A 415 -4.08 -22.47 -13.05
CA ARG A 415 -3.89 -21.10 -12.54
C ARG A 415 -4.24 -20.99 -11.05
N ASP A 416 -4.53 -22.10 -10.39
CA ASP A 416 -5.04 -22.10 -9.02
C ASP A 416 -3.91 -22.36 -8.02
N SER A 417 -3.87 -21.53 -6.98
CA SER A 417 -2.95 -21.63 -5.86
C SER A 417 -3.19 -22.90 -5.04
N GLU A 418 -2.13 -23.64 -4.70
CA GLU A 418 -2.18 -24.70 -3.68
C GLU A 418 -2.69 -24.08 -2.36
N LEU A 419 -3.90 -24.45 -1.92
CA LEU A 419 -4.40 -24.04 -0.62
C LEU A 419 -3.60 -24.76 0.46
N ARG A 420 -2.94 -23.99 1.33
CA ARG A 420 -2.20 -24.49 2.48
C ARG A 420 -2.74 -23.84 3.75
N LEU A 421 -3.55 -24.59 4.49
CA LEU A 421 -4.19 -24.14 5.72
C LEU A 421 -3.41 -24.69 6.92
N THR A 422 -2.87 -23.81 7.76
CA THR A 422 -2.14 -24.18 8.98
C THR A 422 -3.01 -23.92 10.21
N VAL A 423 -3.24 -24.96 11.01
CA VAL A 423 -4.05 -24.93 12.22
C VAL A 423 -3.13 -25.03 13.43
N LEU A 424 -3.19 -24.05 14.34
CA LEU A 424 -2.35 -23.98 15.54
C LEU A 424 -3.19 -24.00 16.83
N CYS A 425 -2.97 -25.01 17.67
CA CYS A 425 -3.52 -25.11 19.02
C CYS A 425 -2.47 -24.74 20.06
N SER A 426 -2.71 -23.72 20.89
CA SER A 426 -1.85 -23.38 22.03
C SER A 426 -2.55 -23.61 23.36
N PHE A 427 -1.89 -24.33 24.26
CA PHE A 427 -2.37 -24.57 25.62
C PHE A 427 -1.46 -23.86 26.63
N SER A 428 -2.06 -23.09 27.55
CA SER A 428 -1.35 -22.34 28.59
C SER A 428 -2.17 -22.37 29.88
N ASN A 429 -1.59 -22.86 30.98
CA ASN A 429 -2.17 -22.81 32.33
C ASN A 429 -3.67 -23.20 32.44
N GLY A 430 -4.11 -24.22 31.68
CA GLY A 430 -5.50 -24.72 31.69
C GLY A 430 -6.43 -24.10 30.63
N ASP A 431 -6.04 -22.98 30.03
CA ASP A 431 -6.76 -22.34 28.92
C ASP A 431 -6.20 -22.77 27.57
N ALA A 432 -7.09 -23.11 26.63
CA ALA A 432 -6.74 -23.43 25.25
C ALA A 432 -7.11 -22.25 24.34
N SER A 433 -6.13 -21.72 23.61
CA SER A 433 -6.34 -20.71 22.57
C SER A 433 -5.94 -21.28 21.22
N LEU A 434 -6.77 -21.06 20.20
CA LEU A 434 -6.51 -21.52 18.84
C LEU A 434 -6.26 -20.33 17.92
N SER A 435 -5.28 -20.47 17.03
CA SER A 435 -5.05 -19.54 15.92
C SER A 435 -4.97 -20.31 14.60
N ILE A 436 -5.67 -19.83 13.58
CA ILE A 436 -5.58 -20.39 12.22
C ILE A 436 -4.74 -19.44 11.38
N ARG A 437 -3.69 -19.96 10.76
CA ARG A 437 -2.91 -19.24 9.75
C ARG A 437 -3.26 -19.79 8.39
N VAL A 438 -3.96 -18.98 7.60
CA VAL A 438 -4.22 -19.28 6.19
C VAL A 438 -3.07 -18.73 5.38
N ASP A 439 -2.12 -19.58 4.99
CA ASP A 439 -1.06 -19.21 4.05
C ASP A 439 -1.59 -19.39 2.63
N ASN A 440 -2.44 -18.45 2.19
CA ASN A 440 -2.66 -18.26 0.76
C ASN A 440 -1.34 -17.76 0.19
N HIS A 441 -0.54 -18.66 -0.38
CA HIS A 441 0.58 -18.23 -1.20
C HIS A 441 -0.03 -17.32 -2.27
N PRO A 442 0.43 -16.06 -2.40
CA PRO A 442 -0.03 -15.23 -3.51
C PRO A 442 0.16 -16.06 -4.78
N PRO A 443 -0.82 -16.06 -5.70
CA PRO A 443 -0.64 -16.73 -6.98
C PRO A 443 0.74 -16.34 -7.48
N LEU A 444 1.56 -17.34 -7.86
CA LEU A 444 2.93 -17.12 -8.31
C LEU A 444 2.92 -15.86 -9.16
N ALA A 445 3.67 -14.84 -8.74
CA ALA A 445 3.73 -13.58 -9.45
C ALA A 445 3.86 -13.91 -10.92
N SER A 446 2.94 -13.40 -11.73
CA SER A 446 2.88 -13.74 -13.13
C SER A 446 4.27 -13.52 -13.69
N SER A 447 4.96 -14.63 -14.00
CA SER A 447 6.17 -14.57 -14.78
C SER A 447 5.71 -14.30 -16.21
N VAL A 448 5.17 -13.10 -16.45
CA VAL A 448 5.09 -12.54 -17.78
C VAL A 448 6.52 -12.21 -18.12
N ASN A 449 7.22 -13.17 -18.70
CA ASN A 449 8.30 -12.81 -19.61
C ASN A 449 7.62 -11.99 -20.70
N GLN A 450 7.68 -10.66 -20.60
CA GLN A 450 7.35 -9.76 -21.69
C GLN A 450 8.42 -9.98 -22.77
N GLY A 451 8.30 -11.08 -23.50
CA GLY A 451 9.11 -11.33 -24.67
C GLY A 451 8.61 -10.42 -25.78
N PRO A 452 9.48 -9.68 -26.48
CA PRO A 452 9.06 -8.80 -27.56
C PRO A 452 8.28 -9.60 -28.62
N LEU A 453 7.13 -9.09 -29.04
CA LEU A 453 6.44 -9.56 -30.23
C LEU A 453 7.05 -8.80 -31.42
N SER A 454 7.65 -9.53 -32.35
CA SER A 454 8.22 -8.94 -33.56
C SER A 454 7.17 -8.94 -34.66
N LEU A 455 6.83 -7.77 -35.17
CA LEU A 455 5.89 -7.57 -36.27
C LEU A 455 6.65 -7.02 -37.48
N VAL A 456 6.19 -7.36 -38.68
CA VAL A 456 6.74 -6.79 -39.92
C VAL A 456 5.61 -6.42 -40.87
N LEU A 457 5.76 -5.28 -41.53
CA LEU A 457 4.93 -4.87 -42.67
C LEU A 457 5.74 -5.11 -43.95
N LEU A 458 5.21 -5.96 -44.82
CA LEU A 458 5.82 -6.37 -46.08
C LEU A 458 4.99 -5.87 -47.25
N SER A 459 5.65 -5.63 -48.38
CA SER A 459 4.99 -5.29 -49.64
C SER A 459 5.30 -6.33 -50.70
N TYR A 460 4.34 -6.58 -51.59
CA TYR A 460 4.41 -7.61 -52.62
C TYR A 460 4.18 -7.03 -54.03
N PRO A 461 4.83 -7.60 -55.05
CA PRO A 461 4.67 -7.17 -56.43
C PRO A 461 3.27 -7.49 -56.99
N GLU A 462 2.68 -8.60 -56.54
CA GLU A 462 1.42 -9.15 -57.05
C GLU A 462 0.55 -9.71 -55.92
N GLY A 463 -0.76 -9.83 -56.17
CA GLY A 463 -1.75 -10.34 -55.21
C GLY A 463 -1.62 -11.84 -54.87
N SER A 464 -0.58 -12.52 -55.34
CA SER A 464 -0.27 -13.91 -54.96
C SER A 464 0.42 -14.01 -53.59
N TYR A 465 0.99 -12.92 -53.09
CA TYR A 465 1.74 -12.82 -51.82
C TYR A 465 2.83 -13.90 -51.67
N ARG A 466 3.52 -14.25 -52.76
CA ARG A 466 4.55 -15.30 -52.78
C ARG A 466 5.92 -14.82 -52.31
N GLN A 467 6.39 -13.71 -52.87
CA GLN A 467 7.72 -13.17 -52.59
C GLN A 467 7.61 -11.67 -52.31
N PRO A 468 7.95 -11.20 -51.09
CA PRO A 468 7.93 -9.78 -50.77
C PRO A 468 9.11 -9.06 -51.43
N TYR A 469 8.99 -7.74 -51.56
CA TYR A 469 10.11 -6.87 -51.93
C TYR A 469 11.24 -6.96 -50.91
N ARG A 470 12.47 -6.91 -51.41
CA ARG A 470 13.70 -6.90 -50.59
C ARG A 470 14.18 -5.47 -50.36
N ASP A 471 15.01 -5.27 -49.34
CA ASP A 471 15.53 -3.95 -48.96
C ASP A 471 16.28 -3.25 -50.11
N ASP A 472 16.98 -4.01 -50.96
CA ASP A 472 17.70 -3.51 -52.14
C ASP A 472 16.80 -3.08 -53.31
N GLN A 473 15.48 -3.31 -53.20
CA GLN A 473 14.49 -3.00 -54.24
C GLN A 473 13.69 -1.73 -53.95
N TYR A 474 13.95 -1.07 -52.81
CA TYR A 474 13.37 0.23 -52.49
C TYR A 474 14.17 1.38 -53.14
N PRO A 475 13.51 2.48 -53.57
CA PRO A 475 12.08 2.75 -53.48
C PRO A 475 11.25 1.97 -54.52
N ILE A 476 10.12 1.42 -54.09
CA ILE A 476 9.21 0.69 -54.99
C ILE A 476 8.48 1.70 -55.86
N VAL A 477 8.60 1.58 -57.18
CA VAL A 477 7.86 2.45 -58.10
C VAL A 477 6.47 1.88 -58.37
N ARG A 478 5.45 2.72 -58.19
CA ARG A 478 4.06 2.42 -58.58
C ARG A 478 3.43 3.60 -59.27
N TYR A 479 2.66 3.33 -60.31
CA TYR A 479 1.87 4.37 -60.96
C TYR A 479 0.57 4.61 -60.19
N LEU A 480 0.02 5.81 -60.26
CA LEU A 480 -1.26 6.13 -59.61
C LEU A 480 -2.34 5.14 -60.03
N ARG A 481 -3.22 4.79 -59.08
CA ARG A 481 -4.30 3.78 -59.21
C ARG A 481 -3.83 2.34 -59.34
N GLN A 482 -2.54 2.07 -59.55
CA GLN A 482 -2.05 0.69 -59.49
C GLN A 482 -2.09 0.17 -58.05
N PRO A 483 -2.39 -1.12 -57.85
CA PRO A 483 -2.42 -1.69 -56.51
C PRO A 483 -1.00 -1.88 -55.95
N ILE A 484 -0.87 -1.64 -54.65
CA ILE A 484 0.20 -2.17 -53.82
C ILE A 484 -0.39 -3.19 -52.84
N PHE A 485 0.22 -4.36 -52.78
CA PHE A 485 -0.20 -5.46 -51.92
C PHE A 485 0.66 -5.44 -50.66
N LEU A 486 0.01 -5.33 -49.51
CA LEU A 486 0.66 -5.21 -48.21
C LEU A 486 0.25 -6.37 -47.31
N GLU A 487 1.18 -6.88 -46.52
CA GLU A 487 0.94 -7.92 -45.52
C GLU A 487 1.59 -7.53 -44.20
N VAL A 488 0.81 -7.54 -43.13
CA VAL A 488 1.35 -7.46 -41.77
C VAL A 488 1.47 -8.89 -41.24
N GLN A 489 2.63 -9.23 -40.69
CA GLN A 489 2.90 -10.57 -40.18
C GLN A 489 3.55 -10.53 -38.78
N VAL A 490 3.11 -11.44 -37.89
CA VAL A 490 3.83 -11.79 -36.65
C VAL A 490 5.00 -12.74 -36.95
N LEU A 491 6.19 -12.41 -36.42
CA LEU A 491 7.41 -13.21 -36.54
C LEU A 491 7.70 -14.02 -35.28
N ASN A 492 8.43 -15.13 -35.44
CA ASN A 492 9.03 -15.92 -34.34
C ASN A 492 8.04 -16.41 -33.26
N ARG A 493 6.79 -16.70 -33.64
CA ARG A 493 5.75 -17.23 -32.75
C ARG A 493 4.99 -18.37 -33.43
N ASN A 494 4.56 -19.35 -32.62
CA ASN A 494 3.86 -20.57 -33.06
C ASN A 494 2.59 -20.86 -32.23
N ASP A 495 2.04 -19.86 -31.52
CA ASP A 495 0.84 -20.00 -30.69
C ASP A 495 -0.48 -19.90 -31.51
N PRO A 496 -1.25 -21.00 -31.69
CA PRO A 496 -2.44 -21.02 -32.54
C PRO A 496 -3.59 -20.13 -32.03
N ASN A 497 -3.52 -19.64 -30.79
CA ASN A 497 -4.55 -18.80 -30.18
C ASN A 497 -4.40 -17.32 -30.55
N LEU A 498 -3.23 -16.90 -31.06
CA LEU A 498 -3.03 -15.51 -31.46
C LEU A 498 -3.73 -15.21 -32.78
N HIS A 499 -4.38 -14.06 -32.85
CA HIS A 499 -5.07 -13.55 -34.02
C HIS A 499 -4.65 -12.11 -34.27
N LEU A 500 -4.05 -11.83 -35.43
CA LEU A 500 -3.63 -10.48 -35.80
C LEU A 500 -4.82 -9.67 -36.33
N VAL A 501 -4.99 -8.46 -35.81
CA VAL A 501 -6.01 -7.50 -36.26
C VAL A 501 -5.35 -6.16 -36.54
N LEU A 502 -5.77 -5.52 -37.64
CA LEU A 502 -5.36 -4.14 -37.94
C LEU A 502 -6.31 -3.17 -37.26
N ASP A 503 -5.74 -2.14 -36.65
CA ASP A 503 -6.48 -1.05 -36.04
C ASP A 503 -6.60 0.11 -37.06
N ASP A 504 -5.54 0.92 -37.17
CA ASP A 504 -5.45 2.00 -38.14
C ASP A 504 -4.28 1.76 -39.09
N CYS A 505 -4.46 1.98 -40.39
CA CYS A 505 -3.36 2.06 -41.35
C CYS A 505 -3.42 3.40 -42.06
N TRP A 506 -2.26 4.05 -42.21
CA TRP A 506 -2.15 5.34 -42.85
C TRP A 506 -0.84 5.46 -43.61
N ALA A 507 -0.77 6.50 -44.43
CA ALA A 507 0.42 6.81 -45.19
C ALA A 507 0.83 8.28 -45.04
N THR A 508 2.13 8.54 -45.10
CA THR A 508 2.75 9.83 -44.86
C THR A 508 3.73 10.18 -45.98
N ALA A 509 4.08 11.47 -46.06
CA ALA A 509 5.12 11.96 -47.00
C ALA A 509 6.55 11.86 -46.43
N SER A 510 6.72 11.41 -45.18
CA SER A 510 8.03 11.25 -44.54
C SER A 510 8.08 9.94 -43.74
N GLN A 511 9.28 9.47 -43.40
CA GLN A 511 9.46 8.20 -42.68
C GLN A 511 8.81 8.19 -41.28
N ASP A 512 8.61 9.37 -40.68
CA ASP A 512 7.95 9.51 -39.38
C ASP A 512 6.44 9.21 -39.49
N PRO A 513 5.93 8.18 -38.80
CA PRO A 513 4.50 7.85 -38.80
C PRO A 513 3.62 8.98 -38.29
N SER A 514 4.14 9.86 -37.44
CA SER A 514 3.39 10.99 -36.86
C SER A 514 3.39 12.25 -37.73
N SER A 515 4.12 12.23 -38.85
CA SER A 515 4.23 13.37 -39.76
C SER A 515 2.95 13.63 -40.56
N PHE A 516 2.74 14.90 -40.92
CA PHE A 516 1.68 15.32 -41.84
C PHE A 516 2.25 15.63 -43.23
N PRO A 517 1.47 15.43 -44.31
CA PRO A 517 0.09 14.96 -44.35
C PRO A 517 -0.06 13.45 -44.07
N GLN A 518 -1.19 13.05 -43.48
CA GLN A 518 -1.58 11.65 -43.27
C GLN A 518 -2.75 11.29 -44.17
N TRP A 519 -2.68 10.13 -44.82
CA TRP A 519 -3.77 9.55 -45.60
C TRP A 519 -4.26 8.26 -44.95
N ASN A 520 -5.53 8.21 -44.56
CA ASN A 520 -6.11 7.04 -43.90
C ASN A 520 -6.47 5.95 -44.92
N ILE A 521 -6.05 4.73 -44.64
CA ILE A 521 -6.23 3.53 -45.48
C ILE A 521 -7.18 2.55 -44.79
N VAL A 522 -7.00 2.35 -43.49
CA VAL A 522 -7.83 1.53 -42.59
C VAL A 522 -8.08 2.36 -41.34
N VAL A 523 -9.32 2.35 -40.85
CA VAL A 523 -9.71 3.01 -39.59
C VAL A 523 -10.51 2.03 -38.75
N ASP A 524 -10.14 1.84 -37.48
CA ASP A 524 -10.84 0.94 -36.55
C ASP A 524 -11.02 -0.50 -37.10
N GLY A 525 -10.08 -0.96 -37.94
CA GLY A 525 -10.08 -2.25 -38.61
C GLY A 525 -10.99 -2.38 -39.84
N CYS A 526 -11.63 -1.30 -40.29
CA CYS A 526 -12.47 -1.27 -41.50
C CYS A 526 -11.86 -0.40 -42.61
N GLU A 527 -12.28 -0.60 -43.86
CA GLU A 527 -11.89 0.25 -44.98
C GLU A 527 -12.32 1.70 -44.78
N TYR A 528 -11.48 2.65 -45.20
CA TYR A 528 -11.82 4.07 -45.06
C TYR A 528 -12.94 4.48 -46.04
N ASP A 529 -14.13 4.72 -45.50
CA ASP A 529 -15.36 4.92 -46.29
C ASP A 529 -15.37 6.18 -47.17
N LEU A 530 -14.53 7.17 -46.85
CA LEU A 530 -14.46 8.46 -47.55
C LEU A 530 -13.47 8.46 -48.73
N ASP A 531 -12.71 7.38 -48.93
CA ASP A 531 -11.87 7.22 -50.12
C ASP A 531 -12.70 6.68 -51.30
N SER A 532 -12.47 7.23 -52.49
CA SER A 532 -13.05 6.74 -53.75
C SER A 532 -12.50 5.36 -54.13
N TYR A 533 -11.27 5.05 -53.70
CA TYR A 533 -10.60 3.79 -53.97
C TYR A 533 -10.37 3.00 -52.68
N ARG A 534 -11.45 2.39 -52.18
CA ARG A 534 -11.44 1.61 -50.94
C ARG A 534 -10.38 0.51 -50.93
N THR A 535 -9.75 0.34 -49.77
CA THR A 535 -8.85 -0.76 -49.44
C THR A 535 -9.58 -2.10 -49.53
N VAL A 536 -8.92 -3.12 -50.10
CA VAL A 536 -9.48 -4.47 -50.22
C VAL A 536 -8.72 -5.44 -49.33
N PHE A 537 -9.42 -6.12 -48.42
CA PHE A 537 -8.83 -7.17 -47.59
C PHE A 537 -8.83 -8.51 -48.32
N HIS A 538 -7.66 -9.16 -48.37
CA HIS A 538 -7.50 -10.46 -49.01
C HIS A 538 -7.51 -11.58 -47.96
N PRO A 539 -8.32 -12.64 -48.12
CA PRO A 539 -8.32 -13.74 -47.16
C PRO A 539 -7.01 -14.53 -47.22
N VAL A 540 -6.47 -14.89 -46.06
CA VAL A 540 -5.30 -15.77 -45.95
C VAL A 540 -5.78 -17.23 -45.96
N GLY A 541 -5.51 -17.94 -47.05
CA GLY A 541 -5.94 -19.32 -47.24
C GLY A 541 -5.30 -20.30 -46.24
N ARG A 542 -5.97 -21.44 -46.00
CA ARG A 542 -5.50 -22.51 -45.09
C ARG A 542 -4.20 -23.19 -45.53
N SER A 543 -3.76 -22.97 -46.77
CA SER A 543 -2.49 -23.48 -47.32
C SER A 543 -1.26 -22.74 -46.79
N VAL A 544 -1.46 -21.65 -46.04
CA VAL A 544 -0.42 -20.82 -45.47
C VAL A 544 -0.31 -21.13 -43.97
N SER A 545 0.87 -21.59 -43.52
CA SER A 545 1.12 -21.89 -42.10
C SER A 545 0.87 -20.66 -41.23
N TYR A 546 0.09 -20.83 -40.16
CA TYR A 546 -0.29 -19.76 -39.24
C TYR A 546 -0.99 -18.57 -39.93
N ALA A 547 -2.03 -18.85 -40.71
CA ALA A 547 -2.85 -17.84 -41.39
C ALA A 547 -3.39 -16.75 -40.45
N ASN A 548 -3.64 -17.10 -39.18
CA ASN A 548 -4.09 -16.22 -38.11
C ASN A 548 -3.08 -15.14 -37.69
N TYR A 549 -1.83 -15.19 -38.16
CA TYR A 549 -0.81 -14.16 -37.86
C TYR A 549 -0.61 -13.14 -38.97
N ARG A 550 -1.41 -13.23 -40.04
CA ARG A 550 -1.23 -12.43 -41.23
C ARG A 550 -2.51 -11.72 -41.58
N GLN A 551 -2.39 -10.43 -41.89
CA GLN A 551 -3.47 -9.67 -42.52
C GLN A 551 -2.96 -9.08 -43.83
N ARG A 552 -3.71 -9.33 -44.91
CA ARG A 552 -3.38 -8.90 -46.27
C ARG A 552 -4.35 -7.83 -46.71
N LEU A 553 -3.81 -6.75 -47.26
CA LEU A 553 -4.60 -5.66 -47.81
C LEU A 553 -4.02 -5.17 -49.14
N GLU A 554 -4.90 -4.72 -50.00
CA GLU A 554 -4.59 -4.09 -51.27
C GLU A 554 -5.00 -2.62 -51.19
N VAL A 555 -4.04 -1.75 -51.45
CA VAL A 555 -4.25 -0.30 -51.51
C VAL A 555 -4.03 0.16 -52.94
N LYS A 556 -4.98 0.89 -53.51
CA LYS A 556 -4.74 1.57 -54.79
C LYS A 556 -3.95 2.83 -54.53
N THR A 557 -2.84 2.99 -55.22
CA THR A 557 -1.93 4.12 -55.00
C THR A 557 -2.58 5.46 -55.33
N PHE A 558 -2.25 6.46 -54.52
CA PHE A 558 -2.78 7.81 -54.58
C PHE A 558 -1.63 8.83 -54.71
N ALA A 559 -1.93 10.12 -54.75
CA ALA A 559 -0.91 11.17 -54.69
C ALA A 559 -1.31 12.19 -53.64
N PHE A 560 -0.32 12.70 -52.88
CA PHE A 560 -0.52 13.91 -52.11
C PHE A 560 -0.60 15.10 -53.08
N VAL A 561 -1.62 15.94 -52.88
CA VAL A 561 -1.87 17.12 -53.69
C VAL A 561 -1.45 18.37 -52.92
N SER A 562 -0.74 19.28 -53.60
CA SER A 562 -0.44 20.61 -53.10
C SER A 562 -0.94 21.62 -54.12
N GLY A 563 -2.08 22.25 -53.84
CA GLY A 563 -2.87 22.96 -54.87
C GLY A 563 -3.45 21.97 -55.89
N ASP A 564 -3.42 22.34 -57.18
CA ASP A 564 -4.01 21.53 -58.28
C ASP A 564 -3.03 20.54 -58.93
N LYS A 565 -1.83 20.34 -58.37
CA LYS A 565 -0.81 19.45 -58.92
C LYS A 565 -0.54 18.27 -57.98
N ALA A 566 -0.67 17.06 -58.52
CA ALA A 566 -0.20 15.84 -57.88
C ALA A 566 1.33 15.86 -57.86
N LEU A 567 1.93 15.79 -56.66
CA LEU A 567 3.37 15.74 -56.53
C LEU A 567 3.83 14.27 -56.61
N PRO A 568 4.81 13.91 -57.46
CA PRO A 568 5.53 12.66 -57.24
C PRO A 568 6.19 12.72 -55.86
N GLY A 569 5.90 11.73 -55.04
CA GLY A 569 6.36 11.74 -53.65
C GLY A 569 6.75 10.35 -53.22
N LEU A 570 7.77 10.29 -52.37
CA LEU A 570 8.04 9.11 -51.56
C LEU A 570 6.92 9.01 -50.52
N VAL A 571 6.19 7.91 -50.54
CA VAL A 571 5.11 7.62 -49.60
C VAL A 571 5.53 6.49 -48.69
N TYR A 572 5.33 6.70 -47.39
CA TYR A 572 5.62 5.73 -46.36
C TYR A 572 4.30 5.19 -45.82
N PHE A 573 4.21 3.87 -45.65
CA PHE A 573 3.01 3.20 -45.16
C PHE A 573 3.24 2.70 -43.75
N HIS A 574 2.23 2.90 -42.91
CA HIS A 574 2.23 2.60 -41.49
C HIS A 574 0.93 1.89 -41.11
N CYS A 575 1.01 0.95 -40.17
CA CYS A 575 -0.14 0.29 -39.60
C CYS A 575 0.02 0.13 -38.09
N SER A 576 -1.00 0.51 -37.34
CA SER A 576 -1.25 0.14 -35.95
C SER A 576 -1.88 -1.25 -35.92
N VAL A 577 -1.32 -2.14 -35.11
CA VAL A 577 -1.65 -3.55 -35.06
C VAL A 577 -1.99 -3.96 -33.64
N LEU A 578 -3.01 -4.82 -33.52
CA LEU A 578 -3.46 -5.44 -32.28
C LEU A 578 -3.34 -6.95 -32.40
N ILE A 579 -2.86 -7.58 -31.34
CA ILE A 579 -2.82 -9.04 -31.22
C ILE A 579 -3.91 -9.46 -30.24
N CYS A 580 -4.83 -10.28 -30.73
CA CYS A 580 -6.00 -10.73 -29.99
C CYS A 580 -5.89 -12.22 -29.68
N ASP A 581 -6.38 -12.64 -28.52
CA ASP A 581 -6.68 -14.05 -28.29
C ASP A 581 -7.98 -14.40 -29.02
N ARG A 582 -7.91 -15.47 -29.83
CA ARG A 582 -9.01 -15.95 -30.66
C ARG A 582 -10.24 -16.40 -29.86
N PHE A 583 -10.03 -16.90 -28.65
CA PHE A 583 -11.08 -17.45 -27.79
C PHE A 583 -11.48 -16.50 -26.66
N GLN A 584 -10.61 -15.54 -26.30
CA GLN A 584 -10.90 -14.50 -25.30
C GLN A 584 -10.54 -13.11 -25.85
N PRO A 585 -11.44 -12.47 -26.61
CA PRO A 585 -11.16 -11.15 -27.16
C PRO A 585 -11.12 -10.08 -26.06
N ASP A 586 -9.92 -9.55 -25.79
CA ASP A 586 -9.68 -8.53 -24.77
C ASP A 586 -10.09 -7.11 -25.21
N SER A 587 -10.38 -6.92 -26.51
CA SER A 587 -10.76 -5.62 -27.10
C SER A 587 -11.96 -5.75 -28.04
N PRO A 588 -12.86 -4.74 -28.12
CA PRO A 588 -13.93 -4.71 -29.11
C PRO A 588 -13.41 -4.66 -30.56
N LEU A 589 -12.14 -4.27 -30.77
CA LEU A 589 -11.47 -4.35 -32.07
C LEU A 589 -11.08 -5.79 -32.43
N CYS A 590 -10.97 -6.71 -31.47
CA CYS A 590 -10.76 -8.14 -31.76
C CYS A 590 -11.99 -8.81 -32.41
N MET A 591 -13.14 -8.15 -32.39
CA MET A 591 -14.38 -8.59 -33.01
C MET A 591 -14.88 -7.53 -34.01
N THR A 592 -14.05 -7.19 -35.00
CA THR A 592 -14.40 -6.21 -36.04
C THR A 592 -15.64 -6.65 -36.81
N ARG A 593 -16.69 -5.80 -36.81
CA ARG A 593 -17.86 -5.92 -37.68
C ARG A 593 -17.98 -4.62 -38.48
N CYS A 594 -17.81 -4.70 -39.79
CA CYS A 594 -17.98 -3.58 -40.72
C CYS A 594 -19.33 -3.73 -41.46
N PRO A 595 -20.09 -2.64 -41.69
CA PRO A 595 -19.82 -1.25 -41.33
C PRO A 595 -20.18 -0.94 -39.87
N ARG A 596 -19.35 -0.14 -39.18
CA ARG A 596 -19.64 0.33 -37.81
C ARG A 596 -20.60 1.53 -37.85
N PRO A 597 -21.58 1.65 -36.92
CA PRO A 597 -22.41 2.84 -36.83
C PRO A 597 -21.54 4.06 -36.48
N SER A 598 -21.76 5.20 -37.16
CA SER A 598 -20.95 6.40 -36.99
C SER A 598 -21.06 6.93 -35.55
N ARG A 599 -20.09 6.56 -34.72
CA ARG A 599 -19.98 7.11 -33.38
C ARG A 599 -19.27 8.45 -33.52
N ARG A 600 -19.95 9.53 -33.13
CA ARG A 600 -19.38 10.88 -32.96
C ARG A 600 -17.98 10.72 -32.33
N LYS A 601 -16.96 11.28 -33.01
CA LYS A 601 -15.56 11.37 -32.57
C LYS A 601 -15.49 11.89 -31.13
N ARG A 602 -15.65 11.01 -30.14
CA ARG A 602 -14.96 11.15 -28.89
C ARG A 602 -13.54 10.73 -29.23
N GLU A 603 -12.64 11.67 -29.08
CA GLU A 603 -11.23 11.44 -28.83
C GLU A 603 -11.12 10.25 -27.86
N SER A 604 -10.98 9.05 -28.45
CA SER A 604 -10.86 7.79 -27.73
C SER A 604 -9.37 7.52 -27.57
N GLY A 605 -8.68 8.49 -26.96
CA GLY A 605 -7.51 8.16 -26.16
C GLY A 605 -8.01 7.43 -24.93
N MET A 606 -8.36 6.15 -25.08
CA MET A 606 -8.45 5.28 -23.92
C MET A 606 -7.01 4.85 -23.63
N PRO A 607 -6.36 5.36 -22.57
CA PRO A 607 -4.99 4.99 -22.27
C PRO A 607 -5.03 3.56 -21.75
N GLY A 608 -4.56 2.60 -22.53
CA GLY A 608 -4.44 1.21 -22.07
C GLY A 608 -4.46 0.10 -23.12
N VAL A 609 -4.70 0.39 -24.40
CA VAL A 609 -4.56 -0.63 -25.45
C VAL A 609 -3.15 -0.56 -26.03
N ASN A 610 -2.32 -1.57 -25.77
CA ASN A 610 -0.96 -1.69 -26.30
C ASN A 610 -1.02 -2.03 -27.81
N SER A 611 -1.30 -1.04 -28.66
CA SER A 611 -1.15 -1.19 -30.11
C SER A 611 0.29 -0.94 -30.55
N ALA A 612 0.77 -1.72 -31.52
CA ALA A 612 2.12 -1.61 -32.05
C ALA A 612 2.09 -1.03 -33.47
N VAL A 613 2.89 0.00 -33.74
CA VAL A 613 3.00 0.61 -35.06
C VAL A 613 4.13 -0.05 -35.85
N VAL A 614 3.81 -0.54 -37.04
CA VAL A 614 4.77 -1.07 -38.01
C VAL A 614 4.79 -0.23 -39.28
N SER A 615 5.98 -0.03 -39.83
CA SER A 615 6.21 0.76 -41.04
C SER A 615 6.85 -0.11 -42.12
N LEU A 616 6.61 0.20 -43.38
CA LEU A 616 7.40 -0.40 -44.46
C LEU A 616 8.88 -0.04 -44.32
N TRP A 617 9.75 -0.98 -44.70
CA TRP A 617 11.20 -0.83 -44.65
C TRP A 617 11.74 0.34 -45.48
N GLY A 618 11.08 0.64 -46.60
CA GLY A 618 11.45 1.76 -47.46
C GLY A 618 10.23 2.43 -48.11
N PRO A 619 10.45 3.58 -48.77
CA PRO A 619 9.38 4.35 -49.38
C PRO A 619 8.88 3.76 -50.70
N VAL A 620 7.64 4.07 -51.03
CA VAL A 620 7.03 3.79 -52.33
C VAL A 620 6.99 5.09 -53.12
N LEU A 621 7.64 5.12 -54.28
CA LEU A 621 7.60 6.25 -55.19
C LEU A 621 6.33 6.18 -56.04
N LEU A 622 5.41 7.12 -55.83
CA LEU A 622 4.14 7.18 -56.55
C LEU A 622 4.24 8.15 -57.73
N VAL A 623 3.96 7.64 -58.92
CA VAL A 623 4.21 8.32 -60.20
C VAL A 623 2.91 8.46 -61.01
N PRO A 624 2.52 9.66 -61.48
CA PRO A 624 1.49 9.88 -62.47
C PRO A 624 1.57 8.96 -63.71
N GLU A 625 0.43 8.47 -64.19
CA GLU A 625 0.35 7.75 -65.47
C GLU A 625 0.84 8.63 -66.62
N GLY A 626 1.88 8.18 -67.34
CA GLY A 626 2.47 8.90 -68.49
C GLY A 626 3.90 9.41 -68.30
N TRP A 627 4.52 9.22 -67.13
CA TRP A 627 5.95 9.48 -66.96
C TRP A 627 6.77 8.39 -67.67
N PRO A 628 7.71 8.71 -68.58
CA PRO A 628 8.58 7.70 -69.16
C PRO A 628 9.35 7.05 -68.02
N ALA A 629 9.31 5.72 -67.92
CA ALA A 629 10.25 5.00 -67.07
C ALA A 629 11.65 5.46 -67.49
N ILE A 630 12.32 6.24 -66.63
CA ILE A 630 13.76 6.44 -66.79
C ILE A 630 14.31 5.04 -66.68
N GLN A 631 14.75 4.52 -67.82
CA GLN A 631 15.43 3.26 -67.95
C GLN A 631 16.67 3.39 -67.07
N GLY A 632 16.52 2.95 -65.82
CA GLY A 632 17.65 2.73 -64.93
C GLY A 632 18.64 1.94 -65.75
N SER A 633 19.85 2.50 -65.87
CA SER A 633 20.98 1.87 -66.52
C SER A 633 20.94 0.38 -66.25
N THR A 634 20.60 -0.39 -67.27
CA THR A 634 20.75 -1.83 -67.23
C THR A 634 22.21 -2.07 -66.83
N PRO A 635 22.50 -2.89 -65.81
CA PRO A 635 23.85 -3.42 -65.72
C PRO A 635 24.02 -4.16 -67.04
N PHE A 636 24.99 -3.69 -67.84
CA PHE A 636 25.34 -4.29 -69.12
C PHE A 636 25.24 -5.82 -69.02
N SER A 637 24.44 -6.41 -69.93
CA SER A 637 24.22 -7.86 -70.04
C SER A 637 25.54 -8.63 -69.81
N LYS A 638 25.45 -9.81 -69.19
CA LYS A 638 26.58 -10.75 -69.04
C LYS A 638 27.30 -11.02 -70.37
N GLU A 639 26.65 -10.80 -71.51
CA GLU A 639 27.23 -10.89 -72.85
C GLU A 639 28.25 -9.76 -73.16
N VAL A 640 28.09 -8.57 -72.57
CA VAL A 640 29.03 -7.45 -72.75
C VAL A 640 30.24 -7.57 -71.82
N TRP A 641 30.07 -8.13 -70.61
CA TRP A 641 31.22 -8.50 -69.77
C TRP A 641 32.03 -9.66 -70.40
N ALA A 642 31.38 -10.61 -71.06
CA ALA A 642 32.06 -11.63 -71.86
C ALA A 642 32.79 -11.01 -73.07
N GLY A 643 32.20 -10.02 -73.75
CA GLY A 643 32.86 -9.30 -74.85
C GLY A 643 34.07 -8.47 -74.42
N ILE A 644 34.00 -7.77 -73.28
CA ILE A 644 35.10 -6.92 -72.77
C ILE A 644 36.23 -7.79 -72.20
N THR A 645 35.92 -8.90 -71.52
CA THR A 645 36.95 -9.85 -71.06
C THR A 645 37.61 -10.60 -72.21
N MET A 646 36.85 -10.98 -73.26
CA MET A 646 37.42 -11.62 -74.45
C MET A 646 38.28 -10.69 -75.29
N THR A 647 37.94 -9.41 -75.42
CA THR A 647 38.78 -8.42 -76.12
C THR A 647 40.04 -8.08 -75.33
N ALA A 648 39.96 -7.96 -74.00
CA ALA A 648 41.13 -7.76 -73.14
C ALA A 648 42.09 -8.97 -73.16
N VAL A 649 41.57 -10.20 -73.10
CA VAL A 649 42.36 -11.44 -73.20
C VAL A 649 42.95 -11.60 -74.60
N GLY A 650 42.21 -11.23 -75.65
CA GLY A 650 42.71 -11.21 -77.03
C GLY A 650 43.87 -10.25 -77.22
N ILE A 651 43.77 -9.03 -76.69
CA ILE A 651 44.84 -8.03 -76.76
C ILE A 651 46.07 -8.49 -75.95
N LEU A 652 45.87 -9.05 -74.74
CA LEU A 652 46.97 -9.58 -73.92
C LEU A 652 47.67 -10.78 -74.59
N SER A 653 46.93 -11.65 -75.27
CA SER A 653 47.49 -12.77 -76.04
C SER A 653 48.29 -12.30 -77.26
N LEU A 654 47.79 -11.28 -77.99
CA LEU A 654 48.51 -10.65 -79.10
C LEU A 654 49.79 -9.96 -78.64
N VAL A 655 49.78 -9.29 -77.49
CA VAL A 655 50.98 -8.68 -76.90
C VAL A 655 51.98 -9.76 -76.45
N ALA A 656 51.51 -10.83 -75.80
CA ALA A 656 52.37 -11.93 -75.38
C ALA A 656 53.02 -12.67 -76.57
N THR A 657 52.27 -12.93 -77.64
CA THR A 657 52.77 -13.54 -78.87
C THR A 657 53.75 -12.64 -79.61
N MET A 658 53.50 -11.33 -79.69
CA MET A 658 54.45 -10.37 -80.24
C MET A 658 55.74 -10.28 -79.42
N LEU A 659 55.66 -10.33 -78.08
CA LEU A 659 56.83 -10.38 -77.21
C LEU A 659 57.62 -11.69 -77.36
N LEU A 660 56.92 -12.82 -77.50
CA LEU A 660 57.53 -14.12 -77.78
C LEU A 660 58.20 -14.15 -79.16
N PHE A 661 57.59 -13.56 -80.18
CA PHE A 661 58.16 -13.45 -81.52
C PHE A 661 59.39 -12.52 -81.53
N LEU A 662 59.35 -11.40 -80.81
CA LEU A 662 60.50 -10.53 -80.60
C LEU A 662 61.63 -11.23 -79.83
N ALA A 663 61.29 -12.07 -78.84
CA ALA A 663 62.27 -12.89 -78.13
C ALA A 663 62.87 -13.98 -79.03
N LEU A 664 62.07 -14.60 -79.91
CA LEU A 664 62.51 -15.55 -80.92
C LEU A 664 63.41 -14.89 -81.97
N LEU A 665 63.07 -13.70 -82.45
CA LEU A 665 63.93 -12.88 -83.33
C LEU A 665 65.22 -12.48 -82.63
N LYS A 666 65.19 -12.11 -81.34
CA LYS A 666 66.40 -11.87 -80.56
C LYS A 666 67.23 -13.14 -80.39
N CYS A 667 66.61 -14.30 -80.19
CA CYS A 667 67.30 -15.58 -80.10
C CYS A 667 67.91 -16.00 -81.45
N LEU A 668 67.18 -15.83 -82.56
CA LEU A 668 67.67 -16.08 -83.92
C LEU A 668 68.78 -15.11 -84.29
N LYS A 669 68.69 -13.83 -83.90
CA LYS A 669 69.78 -12.85 -84.08
C LYS A 669 71.00 -13.19 -83.21
N ARG A 670 70.81 -13.67 -81.97
CA ARG A 670 71.91 -14.21 -81.15
C ARG A 670 72.51 -15.49 -81.75
N ARG A 671 71.71 -16.38 -82.33
CA ARG A 671 72.20 -17.58 -83.04
C ARG A 671 72.96 -17.21 -84.31
N ALA A 672 72.47 -16.26 -85.11
CA ALA A 672 73.18 -15.73 -86.28
C ALA A 672 74.48 -14.99 -85.90
N SER A 673 74.53 -14.34 -84.74
CA SER A 673 75.75 -13.72 -84.22
C SER A 673 76.73 -14.72 -83.59
N MET A 674 76.28 -15.90 -83.15
CA MET A 674 77.14 -16.99 -82.67
C MET A 674 77.64 -17.91 -83.79
N VAL A 675 77.04 -17.87 -84.98
CA VAL A 675 77.53 -18.59 -86.18
C VAL A 675 78.63 -17.80 -86.93
N ASN A 676 78.81 -16.50 -86.62
CA ASN A 676 79.92 -15.69 -87.14
C ASN A 676 81.11 -15.54 -86.17
N VAL A 677 81.23 -16.43 -85.17
CA VAL A 677 82.42 -16.53 -84.27
C VAL A 677 82.98 -17.96 -84.25
N VAL A 678 82.79 -18.71 -85.34
CA VAL A 678 83.65 -19.83 -85.74
C VAL A 678 83.82 -19.75 -87.26
N CYS A 679 84.76 -18.89 -87.65
CA CYS A 679 85.70 -19.01 -88.76
C CYS A 679 86.76 -17.93 -88.57
#